data_AF-A0A624JZX7-F1
#
_entry.id   AF-A0A624JZX7-F1
#
_cell.length_a   1.000
_cell.length_b   1.000
_cell.length_c   1.000
_cell.angle_alpha   90.00
_cell.angle_beta   90.00
_cell.angle_gamma   90.00
#
_symmetry.space_group_name_H-M   'P 1'
#
loop_
_entity.id
_entity.type
_entity.pdbx_description
1 polymer ?
#
loop_
_entity_poly.entity_id
_entity_poly.type
_entity_poly.pdbx_seq_one_letter_code
_entity_poly.pdbx_strand_id
1 'polypeptide(L)'
;MERNIYEIELEIPNSGIFIMGLENENLIISLNIMKFIEINAEKIATLDGKLDVGGLAKPLHSYIIYEVLEKNNKNNFNDVKIIDKIEDENNIIYHFNFGLILNTFIGENEDNKDKEALKTLSFMQNFIPACFFSYQIIGDSKAIPKNVLEDLKNRYGYEGKNYKSIFKKEVYINCNCLERLNFSHCEFESKVSLRFLKDNKYKEFHNGIDFSNCIFKNEVDFSYFVSGAPLPDNKYYNNAQNTLFKDCIFENKVDFHNSKITNNIYFNNAHFKDYVDFHECEFEKTVNFYGVIFEKAPNFSACYFKEPKAVNLINVDIDKLDFKSLEQYIKDKYQDESYKNETKGIQDEKEIFKIQNEHQLRYAKNLKDSFRVIKDILITQNNTLEAQEWHKLELYAKEKELLFEVESCYKEKNKPFIAAKSEDKNSINLTFSVLLLWIYRVTSLHHTNLPRIINFASLNIVAFGGLVCLITYLSYHINKQSNFWLFGVLILFALIIGIVSLLLKKQKLKNITLILCLFLAFLLALFLMQRIAFLSSFGDIIFALLFYCLLVIVLIYLYPYINLKSFISYCFNWLVYFFLVMIVVIKPQLINPFAGIFSSDKLYESQFEKSLNDLNVSAIMILTDISQDNFNLPSKDQNISFVELNSAKALIIANKEKLKEVLSKVYNDKYVSDYKKVLNELENNTSNVKNIIEEIDNKNNNSVISVQLNQILNFNFSQEIDILYMIKSNFFISEKLSPEQMAIFDQKDSQDKLKSVLALLKFKSSFEGILKIINQDEITENTIKSTSVLYSIMLLLCIFSLQKTARKNSIVPS
;
A
#
# COMPACT_ATOMS: atom_id res chain seq x y z
N MET A 1 39.68 25.16 29.39
CA MET A 1 40.01 23.78 29.84
C MET A 1 41.46 23.56 29.45
N GLU A 2 42.34 23.40 30.42
CA GLU A 2 43.70 22.91 30.15
C GLU A 2 43.56 21.55 29.45
N ARG A 3 44.19 21.39 28.28
CA ARG A 3 44.21 20.10 27.59
C ARG A 3 45.00 19.15 28.48
N ASN A 4 44.37 18.06 28.92
CA ASN A 4 45.08 17.02 29.65
C ASN A 4 45.94 16.26 28.63
N ILE A 5 47.22 16.62 28.56
CA ILE A 5 48.20 16.10 27.61
C ILE A 5 49.25 15.32 28.40
N TYR A 6 49.44 14.05 28.05
CA TYR A 6 50.54 13.21 28.53
C TYR A 6 51.47 12.89 27.38
N GLU A 7 52.66 13.49 27.36
CA GLU A 7 53.62 13.34 26.27
C GLU A 7 54.44 12.03 26.38
N ILE A 8 54.32 11.19 25.35
CA ILE A 8 55.03 9.90 25.24
C ILE A 8 56.20 10.03 24.26
N GLU A 9 55.95 10.55 23.06
CA GLU A 9 56.94 10.74 21.98
C GLU A 9 57.90 9.56 21.74
N LEU A 10 57.38 8.34 21.67
CA LEU A 10 58.18 7.14 21.42
C LEU A 10 58.03 6.68 19.97
N GLU A 11 59.15 6.47 19.26
CA GLU A 11 59.15 5.88 17.92
C GLU A 11 59.01 4.35 18.01
N ILE A 12 58.14 3.78 17.17
CA ILE A 12 58.20 2.35 16.86
C ILE A 12 59.47 2.11 16.03
N PRO A 13 60.40 1.24 16.46
CA PRO A 13 61.76 1.22 15.93
C PRO A 13 61.87 1.12 14.40
N ASN A 14 62.55 2.10 13.78
CA ASN A 14 62.79 2.19 12.34
C ASN A 14 61.49 2.13 11.51
N SER A 15 60.47 2.88 11.91
CA SER A 15 59.19 2.92 11.21
C SER A 15 58.69 4.32 10.86
N GLY A 16 59.19 5.37 11.53
CA GLY A 16 58.62 6.70 11.43
C GLY A 16 57.22 6.84 12.07
N ILE A 17 56.72 5.81 12.74
CA ILE A 17 55.48 5.83 13.52
C ILE A 17 55.81 6.21 14.96
N PHE A 18 55.12 7.21 15.48
CA PHE A 18 55.29 7.71 16.83
C PHE A 18 54.04 7.49 17.68
N ILE A 19 54.24 7.02 18.91
CA ILE A 19 53.26 7.10 19.98
C ILE A 19 53.45 8.48 20.61
N MET A 20 52.63 9.44 20.22
CA MET A 20 52.81 10.85 20.59
C MET A 20 52.48 11.08 22.06
N GLY A 21 51.38 10.50 22.54
CA GLY A 21 50.89 10.77 23.88
C GLY A 21 49.40 10.47 24.04
N LEU A 22 48.86 10.87 25.19
CA LEU A 22 47.42 10.95 25.41
C LEU A 22 46.97 12.41 25.32
N GLU A 23 46.03 12.72 24.44
CA GLU A 23 45.33 14.02 24.41
C GLU A 23 43.85 13.78 24.71
N ASN A 24 43.33 14.37 25.79
CA ASN A 24 41.95 14.17 26.23
C ASN A 24 41.56 12.68 26.32
N GLU A 25 42.40 11.87 26.97
CA GLU A 25 42.22 10.41 27.10
C GLU A 25 42.26 9.62 25.78
N ASN A 26 42.80 10.19 24.69
CA ASN A 26 43.01 9.48 23.43
C ASN A 26 44.50 9.27 23.15
N LEU A 27 44.93 8.02 23.00
CA LEU A 27 46.26 7.63 22.57
C LEU A 27 46.44 7.99 21.11
N ILE A 28 47.32 8.95 20.83
CA ILE A 28 47.61 9.39 19.47
C ILE A 28 48.81 8.60 18.95
N ILE A 29 48.57 7.78 17.93
CA ILE A 29 49.61 7.12 17.15
C ILE A 29 49.62 7.74 15.77
N SER A 30 50.78 8.27 15.40
CA SER A 30 50.91 9.06 14.19
C SER A 30 52.11 8.66 13.36
N LEU A 31 51.90 8.59 12.04
CA LEU A 31 53.02 8.48 11.09
C LEU A 31 53.62 9.87 10.84
N ASN A 32 54.89 10.06 11.17
CA ASN A 32 55.67 11.22 10.74
C ASN A 32 56.17 10.96 9.32
N ILE A 33 55.59 11.65 8.34
CA ILE A 33 55.85 11.38 6.93
C ILE A 33 57.32 11.68 6.57
N MET A 34 57.92 12.74 7.13
CA MET A 34 59.32 13.09 6.86
C MET A 34 60.25 11.99 7.38
N LYS A 35 60.02 11.54 8.62
CA LYS A 35 60.85 10.49 9.23
C LYS A 35 60.71 9.17 8.49
N PHE A 36 59.49 8.84 8.08
CA PHE A 36 59.21 7.67 7.26
C PHE A 36 59.99 7.68 5.93
N ILE A 37 60.04 8.83 5.25
CA ILE A 37 60.81 9.02 4.00
C ILE A 37 62.29 8.82 4.26
N GLU A 38 62.85 9.45 5.30
CA GLU A 38 64.26 9.31 5.65
C GLU A 38 64.66 7.84 5.86
N ILE A 39 63.86 7.10 6.63
CA ILE A 39 64.11 5.68 6.94
C ILE A 39 64.08 4.81 5.67
N ASN A 40 63.24 5.17 4.70
CA ASN A 40 63.02 4.39 3.49
C ASN A 40 63.65 5.00 2.23
N ALA A 41 64.49 6.03 2.35
CA ALA A 41 65.04 6.77 1.22
C ALA A 41 65.78 5.87 0.23
N GLU A 42 66.60 4.93 0.72
CA GLU A 42 67.30 3.97 -0.13
C GLU A 42 66.34 3.01 -0.86
N LYS A 43 65.31 2.50 -0.16
CA LYS A 43 64.29 1.64 -0.77
C LYS A 43 63.46 2.39 -1.82
N ILE A 44 63.19 3.67 -1.60
CA ILE A 44 62.43 4.52 -2.53
C ILE A 44 63.31 4.88 -3.74
N ALA A 45 64.61 5.14 -3.54
CA ALA A 45 65.53 5.59 -4.58
C ALA A 45 66.07 4.49 -5.50
N THR A 46 66.10 3.23 -5.04
CA THR A 46 66.73 2.10 -5.77
C THR A 46 65.76 1.33 -6.68
N LEU A 47 64.48 1.70 -6.76
CA LEU A 47 63.47 0.96 -7.52
C LEU A 47 63.07 1.68 -8.83
N ASP A 48 63.62 1.21 -9.95
CA ASP A 48 63.20 1.57 -11.33
C ASP A 48 61.83 0.95 -11.75
N GLY A 49 61.02 0.44 -10.80
CA GLY A 49 59.81 -0.35 -11.04
C GLY A 49 58.64 -0.06 -10.09
N LYS A 50 57.66 -0.98 -10.00
CA LYS A 50 56.54 -0.87 -9.05
C LYS A 50 57.01 -1.13 -7.61
N LEU A 51 56.62 -0.26 -6.69
CA LEU A 51 56.91 -0.32 -5.26
C LEU A 51 55.91 -1.24 -4.55
N ASP A 52 56.40 -2.20 -3.77
CA ASP A 52 55.57 -2.99 -2.84
C ASP A 52 55.42 -2.23 -1.52
N VAL A 53 54.25 -1.63 -1.30
CA VAL A 53 53.99 -0.74 -0.17
C VAL A 53 54.15 -1.47 1.17
N GLY A 54 53.72 -2.73 1.24
CA GLY A 54 53.86 -3.58 2.43
C GLY A 54 55.30 -3.93 2.79
N GLY A 55 56.24 -3.82 1.85
CA GLY A 55 57.68 -4.02 2.09
C GLY A 55 58.44 -2.76 2.54
N LEU A 56 57.82 -1.58 2.42
CA LEU A 56 58.44 -0.31 2.81
C LEU A 56 58.37 -0.10 4.31
N ALA A 57 57.16 -0.19 4.87
CA ALA A 57 56.87 0.13 6.25
C ALA A 57 56.85 -1.12 7.13
N LYS A 58 57.38 -1.00 8.35
CA LYS A 58 57.11 -2.00 9.39
C LYS A 58 55.63 -1.95 9.77
N PRO A 59 54.94 -3.10 9.88
CA PRO A 59 53.56 -3.14 10.32
C PRO A 59 53.39 -2.60 11.73
N LEU A 60 52.25 -1.96 11.98
CA LEU A 60 51.80 -1.57 13.31
C LEU A 60 50.93 -2.69 13.90
N HIS A 61 51.22 -3.15 15.10
CA HIS A 61 50.39 -4.14 15.78
C HIS A 61 50.34 -3.94 17.30
N SER A 62 49.31 -4.46 17.96
CA SER A 62 49.09 -4.24 19.40
C SER A 62 50.29 -4.65 20.26
N TYR A 63 50.94 -5.77 19.91
CA TYR A 63 52.15 -6.23 20.59
C TYR A 63 53.29 -5.19 20.58
N ILE A 64 53.60 -4.56 19.44
CA ILE A 64 54.75 -3.63 19.37
C ILE A 64 54.43 -2.33 20.10
N ILE A 65 53.18 -1.87 20.07
CA ILE A 65 52.73 -0.69 20.82
C ILE A 65 52.90 -0.95 22.33
N TYR A 66 52.39 -2.09 22.79
CA TYR A 66 52.52 -2.52 24.19
C TYR A 66 54.00 -2.66 24.61
N GLU A 67 54.81 -3.35 23.80
CA GLU A 67 56.23 -3.59 24.11
C GLU A 67 57.04 -2.29 24.17
N VAL A 68 56.81 -1.35 23.25
CA VAL A 68 57.47 -0.04 23.24
C VAL A 68 57.08 0.78 24.48
N LEU A 69 55.79 0.78 24.85
CA LEU A 69 55.33 1.50 26.04
C LEU A 69 55.88 0.88 27.34
N GLU A 70 55.86 -0.45 27.47
CA GLU A 70 56.35 -1.16 28.66
C GLU A 70 57.87 -1.01 28.83
N LYS A 71 58.67 -1.23 27.77
CA LYS A 71 60.14 -1.12 27.85
C LYS A 71 60.62 0.28 28.24
N ASN A 72 59.83 1.31 27.92
CA ASN A 72 60.14 2.70 28.25
C ASN A 72 59.42 3.21 29.51
N ASN A 73 58.75 2.33 30.26
CA ASN A 73 57.97 2.68 31.46
C ASN A 73 56.91 3.78 31.22
N LYS A 74 56.32 3.84 30.02
CA LYS A 74 55.28 4.81 29.63
C LYS A 74 53.90 4.18 29.43
N ASN A 75 53.71 2.91 29.78
CA ASN A 75 52.42 2.21 29.67
C ASN A 75 51.45 2.52 30.82
N ASN A 76 51.66 3.55 31.65
CA ASN A 76 50.78 3.86 32.77
C ASN A 76 50.46 5.37 32.78
N PHE A 77 49.18 5.70 32.86
CA PHE A 77 48.67 7.05 33.00
C PHE A 77 47.58 7.07 34.07
N ASN A 78 47.74 7.90 35.11
CA ASN A 78 46.83 7.99 36.26
C ASN A 78 46.52 6.63 36.91
N ASP A 79 47.55 5.82 37.16
CA ASP A 79 47.46 4.47 37.75
C ASP A 79 46.68 3.44 36.91
N VAL A 80 46.37 3.77 35.65
CA VAL A 80 45.72 2.88 34.69
C VAL A 80 46.70 2.58 33.56
N LYS A 81 46.86 1.30 33.21
CA LYS A 81 47.69 0.95 32.06
C LYS A 81 47.08 1.49 30.77
N ILE A 82 47.89 1.99 29.85
CA ILE A 82 47.39 2.45 28.55
C ILE A 82 46.88 1.25 27.75
N ILE A 83 47.68 0.18 27.72
CA ILE A 83 47.32 -1.12 27.15
C ILE A 83 47.58 -2.22 28.19
N ASP A 84 46.53 -2.94 28.59
CA ASP A 84 46.67 -4.17 29.38
C ASP A 84 46.83 -5.38 28.44
N LYS A 85 47.85 -6.20 28.68
CA LYS A 85 47.99 -7.53 28.05
C LYS A 85 47.48 -8.60 29.01
N ILE A 86 46.40 -9.27 28.63
CA ILE A 86 45.82 -10.41 29.36
C ILE A 86 46.02 -11.66 28.52
N GLU A 87 46.49 -12.74 29.11
CA GLU A 87 46.80 -13.98 28.39
C GLU A 87 46.11 -15.16 29.07
N ASP A 88 45.37 -15.95 28.28
CA ASP A 88 44.82 -17.24 28.68
C ASP A 88 45.56 -18.40 27.98
N GLU A 89 45.09 -19.65 28.13
CA GLU A 89 45.77 -20.82 27.55
C GLU A 89 45.95 -20.73 26.02
N ASN A 90 45.03 -20.09 25.30
CA ASN A 90 44.96 -20.11 23.84
C ASN A 90 45.04 -18.72 23.18
N ASN A 91 44.73 -17.65 23.92
CA ASN A 91 44.60 -16.30 23.38
C ASN A 91 45.32 -15.24 24.21
N ILE A 92 45.72 -14.18 23.52
CA ILE A 92 46.19 -12.92 24.11
C ILE A 92 45.15 -11.84 23.79
N ILE A 93 44.79 -11.04 24.79
CA ILE A 93 43.87 -9.91 24.64
C ILE A 93 44.59 -8.64 25.05
N TYR A 94 44.66 -7.68 24.13
CA TYR A 94 45.15 -6.34 24.43
C TYR A 94 43.97 -5.41 24.68
N HIS A 95 43.79 -4.97 25.93
CA HIS A 95 42.78 -3.98 26.27
C HIS A 95 43.37 -2.57 26.15
N PHE A 96 42.86 -1.80 25.19
CA PHE A 96 43.13 -0.37 25.08
C PHE A 96 42.17 0.36 26.02
N ASN A 97 42.68 0.86 27.14
CA ASN A 97 41.87 1.49 28.18
C ASN A 97 41.51 2.95 27.86
N PHE A 98 42.28 3.57 26.97
CA PHE A 98 42.11 4.92 26.47
C PHE A 98 41.67 4.88 25.00
N GLY A 99 41.16 6.01 24.48
CA GLY A 99 40.78 6.09 23.07
C GLY A 99 42.00 5.91 22.16
N LEU A 100 41.80 5.60 20.89
CA LEU A 100 42.87 5.44 19.92
C LEU A 100 42.64 6.39 18.75
N ILE A 101 43.62 7.21 18.42
CA ILE A 101 43.63 8.03 17.21
C ILE A 101 44.80 7.57 16.35
N LEU A 102 44.50 7.03 15.17
CA LEU A 102 45.49 6.83 14.10
C LEU A 102 45.51 8.07 13.22
N ASN A 103 46.67 8.69 13.04
CA ASN A 103 46.81 9.92 12.29
C ASN A 103 48.11 9.96 11.47
N THR A 104 48.25 10.99 10.64
CA THR A 104 49.47 11.30 9.87
C THR A 104 49.80 12.76 10.07
N PHE A 105 51.06 13.11 10.32
CA PHE A 105 51.51 14.50 10.34
C PHE A 105 52.82 14.69 9.58
N ILE A 106 53.05 15.92 9.14
CA ILE A 106 54.32 16.34 8.53
C ILE A 106 55.12 17.01 9.66
N GLY A 107 56.29 16.48 10.01
CA GLY A 107 57.19 17.14 10.96
C GLY A 107 57.66 18.48 10.42
N GLU A 108 57.81 19.48 11.30
CA GLU A 108 58.38 20.79 10.92
C GLU A 108 59.85 20.61 10.52
N ASN A 109 60.18 20.93 9.26
CA ASN A 109 61.53 21.28 8.86
C ASN A 109 61.54 22.79 8.64
N GLU A 110 62.37 23.51 9.41
CA GLU A 110 62.54 24.96 9.33
C GLU A 110 63.12 25.45 7.99
N ASP A 111 63.47 24.58 7.04
CA ASP A 111 63.97 24.99 5.72
C ASP A 111 63.13 24.43 4.58
N ASN A 112 62.23 25.28 4.11
CA ASN A 112 61.36 25.07 2.97
C ASN A 112 62.16 25.24 1.67
N LYS A 113 62.41 24.18 0.88
CA LYS A 113 62.89 24.37 -0.51
C LYS A 113 62.63 23.31 -1.59
N ASP A 114 62.01 22.16 -1.32
CA ASP A 114 61.71 21.22 -2.41
C ASP A 114 60.21 21.12 -2.73
N LYS A 115 59.82 21.77 -3.82
CA LYS A 115 58.49 21.64 -4.44
C LYS A 115 58.20 20.20 -4.87
N GLU A 116 59.25 19.42 -5.13
CA GLU A 116 59.21 18.00 -5.48
C GLU A 116 59.07 17.11 -4.23
N ALA A 117 59.74 17.44 -3.12
CA ALA A 117 59.51 16.81 -1.83
C ALA A 117 58.09 17.08 -1.32
N LEU A 118 57.56 18.31 -1.45
CA LEU A 118 56.15 18.64 -1.16
C LEU A 118 55.16 17.86 -2.04
N LYS A 119 55.50 17.61 -3.31
CA LYS A 119 54.71 16.75 -4.21
C LYS A 119 54.72 15.29 -3.75
N THR A 120 55.89 14.75 -3.39
CA THR A 120 56.05 13.39 -2.84
C THR A 120 55.38 13.25 -1.46
N LEU A 121 55.46 14.28 -0.61
CA LEU A 121 54.81 14.37 0.70
C LEU A 121 53.29 14.43 0.57
N SER A 122 52.76 15.15 -0.43
CA SER A 122 51.31 15.19 -0.69
C SER A 122 50.75 13.83 -1.11
N PHE A 123 51.54 13.02 -1.81
CA PHE A 123 51.21 11.63 -2.14
C PHE A 123 51.29 10.71 -0.91
N MET A 124 52.20 10.98 0.03
CA MET A 124 52.40 10.18 1.25
C MET A 124 51.62 10.69 2.49
N GLN A 125 50.58 11.51 2.29
CA GLN A 125 49.58 11.82 3.33
C GLN A 125 48.75 10.59 3.75
N ASN A 126 48.97 9.46 3.11
CA ASN A 126 48.38 8.19 3.48
C ASN A 126 49.23 7.49 4.55
N PHE A 127 48.56 6.89 5.51
CA PHE A 127 49.08 5.91 6.45
C PHE A 127 49.50 4.65 5.67
N ILE A 128 50.81 4.53 5.47
CA ILE A 128 51.44 3.46 4.69
C ILE A 128 51.47 2.10 5.41
N PRO A 129 51.78 2.01 6.72
CA PRO A 129 51.95 0.73 7.39
C PRO A 129 50.69 -0.14 7.38
N ALA A 130 50.86 -1.45 7.18
CA ALA A 130 49.82 -2.42 7.49
C ALA A 130 49.55 -2.42 9.00
N CYS A 131 48.29 -2.48 9.40
CA CYS A 131 47.89 -2.40 10.80
C CYS A 131 47.18 -3.69 11.22
N PHE A 132 47.66 -4.35 12.27
CA PHE A 132 47.09 -5.59 12.80
C PHE A 132 46.78 -5.45 14.29
N PHE A 133 45.50 -5.22 14.60
CA PHE A 133 45.00 -5.23 15.97
C PHE A 133 44.53 -6.61 16.43
N SER A 134 44.64 -7.60 15.54
CA SER A 134 44.40 -9.00 15.82
C SER A 134 45.17 -9.87 14.84
N TYR A 135 45.40 -11.12 15.25
CA TYR A 135 45.96 -12.14 14.37
C TYR A 135 45.54 -13.54 14.84
N GLN A 136 45.16 -14.40 13.90
CA GLN A 136 44.75 -15.77 14.18
C GLN A 136 45.39 -16.75 13.20
N ILE A 137 45.78 -17.91 13.74
CA ILE A 137 46.22 -19.07 12.97
C ILE A 137 45.27 -20.23 13.25
N ILE A 138 44.83 -20.91 12.20
CA ILE A 138 44.05 -22.14 12.29
C ILE A 138 45.04 -23.33 12.28
N GLY A 139 45.12 -24.07 13.39
CA GLY A 139 46.00 -25.23 13.52
C GLY A 139 46.76 -25.27 14.86
N ASP A 140 47.61 -26.27 15.05
CA ASP A 140 48.46 -26.38 16.25
C ASP A 140 49.62 -25.40 16.16
N SER A 141 49.58 -24.33 16.97
CA SER A 141 50.64 -23.32 17.02
C SER A 141 51.99 -23.90 17.47
N LYS A 142 51.99 -25.04 18.17
CA LYS A 142 53.21 -25.74 18.59
C LYS A 142 53.95 -26.41 17.44
N ALA A 143 53.29 -26.60 16.30
CA ALA A 143 53.91 -27.15 15.09
C ALA A 143 54.64 -26.09 14.24
N ILE A 144 54.55 -24.80 14.59
CA ILE A 144 55.15 -23.70 13.82
C ILE A 144 56.68 -23.66 14.06
N PRO A 145 57.52 -23.76 13.02
CA PRO A 145 58.97 -23.63 13.15
C PRO A 145 59.39 -22.28 13.76
N LYS A 146 60.44 -22.27 14.60
CA LYS A 146 60.90 -21.06 15.32
C LYS A 146 61.23 -19.87 14.41
N ASN A 147 61.82 -20.12 13.25
CA ASN A 147 62.13 -19.07 12.26
C ASN A 147 60.86 -18.43 11.67
N VAL A 148 59.81 -19.23 11.45
CA VAL A 148 58.50 -18.75 11.01
C VAL A 148 57.81 -17.99 12.14
N LEU A 149 57.91 -18.46 13.38
CA LEU A 149 57.34 -17.77 14.54
C LEU A 149 57.94 -16.37 14.73
N GLU A 150 59.26 -16.23 14.59
CA GLU A 150 59.93 -14.93 14.69
C GLU A 150 59.47 -13.97 13.58
N ASP A 151 59.28 -14.49 12.36
CA ASP A 151 58.76 -13.73 11.24
C ASP A 151 57.30 -13.27 11.46
N LEU A 152 56.45 -14.16 11.97
CA LEU A 152 55.06 -13.86 12.32
C LEU A 152 54.96 -12.83 13.47
N LYS A 153 55.85 -12.93 14.45
CA LYS A 153 55.97 -11.95 15.53
C LYS A 153 56.32 -10.57 14.99
N ASN A 154 57.28 -10.49 14.07
CA ASN A 154 57.74 -9.23 13.51
C ASN A 154 56.76 -8.61 12.51
N ARG A 155 55.99 -9.43 11.77
CA ARG A 155 55.02 -8.94 10.78
C ARG A 155 53.64 -8.67 11.35
N TYR A 156 53.21 -9.48 12.32
CA TYR A 156 51.84 -9.49 12.80
C TYR A 156 51.74 -9.41 14.31
N GLY A 157 52.83 -9.32 15.08
CA GLY A 157 52.76 -9.35 16.54
C GLY A 157 52.33 -10.69 17.13
N TYR A 158 52.43 -11.79 16.36
CA TYR A 158 52.02 -13.11 16.83
C TYR A 158 53.03 -13.71 17.82
N GLU A 159 52.59 -13.90 19.07
CA GLU A 159 53.44 -14.44 20.16
C GLU A 159 53.19 -15.94 20.41
N GLY A 160 52.86 -16.72 19.37
CA GLY A 160 52.56 -18.16 19.49
C GLY A 160 51.14 -18.49 19.93
N LYS A 161 50.33 -17.45 20.17
CA LYS A 161 48.90 -17.51 20.49
C LYS A 161 48.13 -16.51 19.63
N ASN A 162 46.88 -16.86 19.34
CA ASN A 162 45.98 -15.95 18.65
C ASN A 162 45.77 -14.72 19.53
N TYR A 163 45.66 -13.53 18.94
CA TYR A 163 45.38 -12.33 19.71
C TYR A 163 44.32 -11.46 19.09
N LYS A 164 43.64 -10.71 19.95
CA LYS A 164 42.68 -9.67 19.56
C LYS A 164 42.81 -8.45 20.47
N SER A 165 42.27 -7.32 20.02
CA SER A 165 42.22 -6.10 20.81
C SER A 165 40.80 -5.77 21.23
N ILE A 166 40.65 -5.21 22.43
CA ILE A 166 39.40 -4.68 22.96
C ILE A 166 39.60 -3.20 23.23
N PHE A 167 38.82 -2.35 22.59
CA PHE A 167 38.88 -0.90 22.72
C PHE A 167 37.76 -0.43 23.63
N LYS A 168 38.13 0.02 24.85
CA LYS A 168 37.16 0.47 25.86
C LYS A 168 36.61 1.87 25.59
N LYS A 169 37.31 2.64 24.75
CA LYS A 169 37.02 4.03 24.41
C LYS A 169 37.01 4.22 22.89
N GLU A 170 36.82 5.46 22.45
CA GLU A 170 36.59 5.80 21.05
C GLU A 170 37.81 5.47 20.18
N VAL A 171 37.56 4.97 18.97
CA VAL A 171 38.60 4.67 17.98
C VAL A 171 38.39 5.53 16.74
N TYR A 172 39.39 6.35 16.44
CA TYR A 172 39.40 7.27 15.31
C TYR A 172 40.51 6.89 14.34
N ILE A 173 40.13 6.48 13.14
CA ILE A 173 41.07 6.19 12.05
C ILE A 173 41.15 7.45 11.18
N ASN A 174 41.83 8.50 11.67
CA ASN A 174 41.86 9.81 11.03
C ASN A 174 42.93 9.93 9.92
N CYS A 175 43.13 8.87 9.14
CA CYS A 175 44.11 8.82 8.06
C CYS A 175 43.56 8.05 6.87
N ASN A 176 44.13 8.30 5.69
CA ASN A 176 43.97 7.40 4.55
C ASN A 176 44.92 6.22 4.73
N CYS A 177 44.61 5.01 4.27
CA CYS A 177 45.47 3.85 4.40
C CYS A 177 45.82 3.26 3.04
N LEU A 178 47.11 3.09 2.75
CA LEU A 178 47.55 2.36 1.56
C LEU A 178 47.48 0.85 1.81
N GLU A 179 48.05 0.40 2.92
CA GLU A 179 48.00 -1.00 3.32
C GLU A 179 46.74 -1.36 4.11
N ARG A 180 46.52 -2.66 4.24
CA ARG A 180 45.33 -3.20 4.89
C ARG A 180 45.32 -2.88 6.38
N LEU A 181 44.17 -2.41 6.84
CA LEU A 181 43.82 -2.27 8.24
C LEU A 181 43.04 -3.50 8.70
N ASN A 182 43.54 -4.22 9.69
CA ASN A 182 42.94 -5.45 10.20
C ASN A 182 42.59 -5.30 11.68
N PHE A 183 41.28 -5.31 11.93
CA PHE A 183 40.64 -5.33 13.23
C PHE A 183 39.85 -6.60 13.47
N SER A 184 39.98 -7.64 12.65
CA SER A 184 39.15 -8.85 12.76
C SER A 184 39.09 -9.39 14.20
N HIS A 185 37.95 -9.90 14.66
CA HIS A 185 37.75 -10.39 16.03
C HIS A 185 37.92 -9.35 17.15
N CYS A 186 38.12 -8.06 16.84
CA CYS A 186 38.20 -7.02 17.85
C CYS A 186 36.81 -6.65 18.39
N GLU A 187 36.82 -6.05 19.57
CA GLU A 187 35.61 -5.56 20.24
C GLU A 187 35.75 -4.07 20.53
N PHE A 188 34.72 -3.30 20.19
CA PHE A 188 34.67 -1.86 20.36
C PHE A 188 33.53 -1.52 21.31
N GLU A 189 33.87 -1.04 22.51
CA GLU A 189 32.89 -0.67 23.53
C GLU A 189 32.34 0.74 23.34
N SER A 190 33.03 1.56 22.55
CA SER A 190 32.67 2.95 22.24
C SER A 190 32.66 3.22 20.74
N LYS A 191 32.45 4.49 20.35
CA LYS A 191 32.31 4.93 18.96
C LYS A 191 33.55 4.55 18.14
N VAL A 192 33.33 4.06 16.92
CA VAL A 192 34.37 3.91 15.90
C VAL A 192 34.09 4.86 14.74
N SER A 193 35.08 5.64 14.33
CA SER A 193 34.90 6.59 13.23
C SER A 193 36.16 6.71 12.38
N LEU A 194 35.98 6.98 11.09
CA LEU A 194 37.08 7.33 10.20
C LEU A 194 37.55 8.78 10.37
N ARG A 195 36.91 9.53 11.29
CA ARG A 195 37.18 10.96 11.45
C ARG A 195 37.09 11.37 12.90
N PHE A 196 38.10 12.11 13.37
CA PHE A 196 38.08 12.73 14.69
C PHE A 196 37.21 14.01 14.71
N LEU A 197 37.19 14.76 13.60
CA LEU A 197 36.35 15.95 13.40
C LEU A 197 35.38 15.71 12.24
N LYS A 198 34.11 16.14 12.40
CA LYS A 198 33.11 16.09 11.31
C LYS A 198 33.52 17.04 10.18
N ASP A 199 34.26 16.55 9.20
CA ASP A 199 34.43 17.18 7.90
C ASP A 199 33.83 16.29 6.80
N ASN A 200 33.55 16.83 5.61
CA ASN A 200 33.00 16.06 4.49
C ASN A 200 34.11 15.54 3.56
N LYS A 201 35.29 15.19 4.10
CA LYS A 201 36.43 14.72 3.31
C LYS A 201 36.51 13.21 3.26
N TYR A 202 36.66 12.65 2.06
CA TYR A 202 36.84 11.21 1.89
C TYR A 202 38.06 10.69 2.65
N LYS A 203 37.90 9.50 3.24
CA LYS A 203 39.00 8.73 3.82
C LYS A 203 39.23 7.49 2.99
N GLU A 204 40.42 7.39 2.41
CA GLU A 204 40.73 6.40 1.37
C GLU A 204 41.48 5.20 1.94
N PHE A 205 40.95 4.00 1.69
CA PHE A 205 41.52 2.72 2.11
C PHE A 205 41.77 1.87 0.87
N HIS A 206 42.97 1.97 0.31
CA HIS A 206 43.32 1.38 -0.98
C HIS A 206 43.26 -0.15 -0.97
N ASN A 207 43.80 -0.80 0.08
CA ASN A 207 43.75 -2.25 0.26
C ASN A 207 42.57 -2.72 1.14
N GLY A 208 41.52 -1.90 1.29
CA GLY A 208 40.33 -2.23 2.08
C GLY A 208 40.59 -2.38 3.59
N ILE A 209 39.55 -2.77 4.32
CA ILE A 209 39.59 -2.98 5.78
C ILE A 209 39.05 -4.36 6.14
N ASP A 210 39.60 -5.00 7.17
CA ASP A 210 39.05 -6.22 7.77
C ASP A 210 38.48 -5.97 9.16
N PHE A 211 37.15 -6.05 9.29
CA PHE A 211 36.43 -6.07 10.55
C PHE A 211 35.73 -7.42 10.78
N SER A 212 36.13 -8.49 10.11
CA SER A 212 35.43 -9.78 10.24
C SER A 212 35.38 -10.25 11.70
N ASN A 213 34.23 -10.74 12.17
CA ASN A 213 33.97 -11.20 13.53
C ASN A 213 34.08 -10.10 14.61
N CYS A 214 33.90 -8.83 14.25
CA CYS A 214 33.93 -7.74 15.21
C CYS A 214 32.59 -7.53 15.93
N ILE A 215 32.67 -7.01 17.15
CA ILE A 215 31.51 -6.55 17.92
C ILE A 215 31.64 -5.04 18.15
N PHE A 216 30.66 -4.28 17.68
CA PHE A 216 30.56 -2.84 17.89
C PHE A 216 29.39 -2.56 18.83
N LYS A 217 29.68 -2.26 20.10
CA LYS A 217 28.66 -1.96 21.13
C LYS A 217 28.06 -0.56 20.99
N ASN A 218 28.70 0.32 20.21
CA ASN A 218 28.33 1.71 20.05
C ASN A 218 28.35 2.14 18.56
N GLU A 219 28.08 3.42 18.30
CA GLU A 219 27.90 3.97 16.96
C GLU A 219 29.15 3.78 16.08
N VAL A 220 28.94 3.46 14.80
CA VAL A 220 29.99 3.38 13.77
C VAL A 220 29.73 4.44 12.71
N ASP A 221 30.72 5.30 12.46
CA ASP A 221 30.62 6.44 11.54
C ASP A 221 31.70 6.34 10.46
N PHE A 222 31.35 5.66 9.38
CA PHE A 222 32.13 5.44 8.17
C PHE A 222 31.54 6.24 7.00
N SER A 223 30.97 7.42 7.29
CA SER A 223 30.52 8.36 6.26
C SER A 223 31.68 8.77 5.35
N TYR A 224 31.42 8.87 4.04
CA TYR A 224 32.43 9.16 3.00
C TYR A 224 33.66 8.23 3.05
N PHE A 225 33.44 6.96 3.33
CA PHE A 225 34.46 5.93 3.26
C PHE A 225 34.77 5.59 1.81
N VAL A 226 36.05 5.59 1.42
CA VAL A 226 36.49 5.08 0.12
C VAL A 226 37.27 3.80 0.30
N SER A 227 36.87 2.76 -0.41
CA SER A 227 37.47 1.43 -0.31
C SER A 227 37.93 0.94 -1.68
N GLY A 228 39.18 0.49 -1.81
CA GLY A 228 39.72 -0.09 -3.04
C GLY A 228 40.30 0.90 -4.07
N ALA A 229 40.48 2.18 -3.70
CA ALA A 229 40.87 3.23 -4.64
C ALA A 229 42.15 2.86 -5.41
N PRO A 230 42.23 3.12 -6.73
CA PRO A 230 43.43 2.82 -7.51
C PRO A 230 44.63 3.58 -6.95
N LEU A 231 45.76 2.89 -6.80
CA LEU A 231 47.01 3.53 -6.38
C LEU A 231 47.43 4.55 -7.44
N PRO A 232 47.81 5.77 -7.07
CA PRO A 232 48.19 6.78 -8.06
C PRO A 232 49.47 6.38 -8.83
N ASP A 233 49.60 6.90 -10.05
CA ASP A 233 50.78 6.84 -10.93
C ASP A 233 51.25 5.46 -11.40
N ASN A 234 50.48 4.38 -11.20
CA ASN A 234 50.87 3.00 -11.57
C ASN A 234 52.24 2.54 -11.01
N LYS A 235 52.84 3.31 -10.09
CA LYS A 235 54.16 3.08 -9.49
C LYS A 235 54.12 2.07 -8.35
N TYR A 236 52.97 1.51 -8.01
CA TYR A 236 52.80 0.66 -6.84
C TYR A 236 52.13 -0.66 -7.20
N TYR A 237 52.48 -1.73 -6.49
CA TYR A 237 51.73 -2.97 -6.57
C TYR A 237 50.36 -2.78 -5.91
N ASN A 238 49.31 -2.96 -6.70
CA ASN A 238 47.95 -2.95 -6.19
C ASN A 238 47.63 -4.34 -5.62
N ASN A 239 47.74 -4.49 -4.30
CA ASN A 239 47.26 -5.65 -3.57
C ASN A 239 45.81 -5.45 -3.10
N ALA A 240 44.94 -4.96 -4.01
CA ALA A 240 43.54 -4.68 -3.72
C ALA A 240 42.87 -5.89 -3.07
N GLN A 241 42.65 -5.78 -1.77
CA GLN A 241 41.91 -6.76 -0.99
C GLN A 241 40.46 -6.30 -0.87
N ASN A 242 39.60 -7.24 -0.48
CA ASN A 242 38.19 -6.96 -0.26
C ASN A 242 37.99 -6.29 1.11
N THR A 243 36.95 -5.49 1.24
CA THR A 243 36.53 -4.95 2.53
C THR A 243 35.55 -5.92 3.20
N LEU A 244 35.86 -6.29 4.44
CA LEU A 244 35.18 -7.38 5.14
C LEU A 244 34.52 -6.87 6.43
N PHE A 245 33.23 -7.13 6.55
CA PHE A 245 32.37 -6.95 7.72
C PHE A 245 31.60 -8.26 8.00
N LYS A 246 32.24 -9.40 7.74
CA LYS A 246 31.61 -10.73 7.91
C LYS A 246 31.42 -11.03 9.39
N ASP A 247 30.29 -11.63 9.75
CA ASP A 247 29.98 -12.07 11.10
C ASP A 247 30.10 -10.93 12.15
N CYS A 248 29.92 -9.68 11.71
CA CYS A 248 29.93 -8.51 12.58
C CYS A 248 28.62 -8.37 13.35
N ILE A 249 28.70 -7.93 14.60
CA ILE A 249 27.54 -7.51 15.39
C ILE A 249 27.62 -6.01 15.62
N PHE A 250 26.64 -5.28 15.09
CA PHE A 250 26.49 -3.84 15.31
C PHE A 250 25.31 -3.59 16.25
N GLU A 251 25.60 -3.23 17.50
CA GLU A 251 24.57 -3.03 18.52
C GLU A 251 23.87 -1.67 18.43
N ASN A 252 24.49 -0.70 17.76
CA ASN A 252 24.00 0.66 17.61
C ASN A 252 24.08 1.10 16.13
N LYS A 253 23.77 2.37 15.85
CA LYS A 253 23.65 2.91 14.49
C LYS A 253 24.97 2.81 13.71
N VAL A 254 24.87 2.54 12.42
CA VAL A 254 26.00 2.44 11.50
C VAL A 254 25.77 3.37 10.31
N ASP A 255 26.76 4.19 9.99
CA ASP A 255 26.65 5.17 8.93
C ASP A 255 27.73 4.97 7.86
N PHE A 256 27.31 4.73 6.62
CA PHE A 256 28.13 4.63 5.43
C PHE A 256 27.75 5.69 4.39
N HIS A 257 26.94 6.71 4.70
CA HIS A 257 26.43 7.61 3.66
C HIS A 257 27.55 8.26 2.83
N ASN A 258 27.28 8.52 1.54
CA ASN A 258 28.23 9.08 0.59
C ASN A 258 29.52 8.26 0.43
N SER A 259 29.54 6.96 0.74
CA SER A 259 30.73 6.13 0.60
C SER A 259 30.91 5.60 -0.82
N LYS A 260 32.17 5.41 -1.22
CA LYS A 260 32.54 4.86 -2.53
C LYS A 260 33.35 3.58 -2.41
N ILE A 261 32.76 2.46 -2.85
CA ILE A 261 33.33 1.12 -2.70
C ILE A 261 33.71 0.59 -4.09
N THR A 262 35.00 0.58 -4.37
CA THR A 262 35.59 0.19 -5.67
C THR A 262 36.15 -1.24 -5.69
N ASN A 263 36.41 -1.83 -4.52
CA ASN A 263 36.68 -3.26 -4.33
C ASN A 263 35.38 -4.02 -3.98
N ASN A 264 35.46 -5.33 -3.73
CA ASN A 264 34.30 -6.07 -3.22
C ASN A 264 34.11 -5.79 -1.73
N ILE A 265 32.86 -5.77 -1.28
CA ILE A 265 32.50 -5.61 0.14
C ILE A 265 31.59 -6.76 0.60
N TYR A 266 31.87 -7.28 1.80
CA TYR A 266 31.20 -8.46 2.34
C TYR A 266 30.65 -8.20 3.74
N PHE A 267 29.33 -8.27 3.89
CA PHE A 267 28.59 -8.19 5.15
C PHE A 267 28.00 -9.56 5.53
N ASN A 268 28.58 -10.67 5.08
CA ASN A 268 28.01 -12.01 5.31
C ASN A 268 27.68 -12.23 6.79
N ASN A 269 26.45 -12.63 7.10
CA ASN A 269 25.97 -12.87 8.47
C ASN A 269 26.11 -11.69 9.44
N ALA A 270 26.28 -10.46 8.94
CA ALA A 270 26.32 -9.29 9.80
C ALA A 270 24.94 -9.04 10.42
N HIS A 271 24.92 -8.64 11.70
CA HIS A 271 23.70 -8.35 12.46
C HIS A 271 23.65 -6.86 12.82
N PHE A 272 22.72 -6.13 12.20
CA PHE A 272 22.46 -4.72 12.50
C PHE A 272 21.26 -4.61 13.46
N LYS A 273 21.54 -4.39 14.75
CA LYS A 273 20.51 -4.23 15.79
C LYS A 273 19.83 -2.86 15.76
N ASP A 274 20.48 -1.84 15.18
CA ASP A 274 19.92 -0.50 14.98
C ASP A 274 19.97 -0.09 13.49
N TYR A 275 19.61 1.17 13.19
CA TYR A 275 19.57 1.73 11.85
C TYR A 275 20.95 1.72 11.17
N VAL A 276 20.97 1.29 9.92
CA VAL A 276 22.14 1.40 9.03
C VAL A 276 21.83 2.30 7.84
N ASP A 277 22.78 3.18 7.51
CA ASP A 277 22.62 4.16 6.43
C ASP A 277 23.65 3.95 5.30
N PHE A 278 23.16 3.60 4.12
CA PHE A 278 23.94 3.50 2.87
C PHE A 278 23.55 4.61 1.87
N HIS A 279 22.86 5.67 2.30
CA HIS A 279 22.43 6.77 1.43
C HIS A 279 23.55 7.28 0.53
N GLU A 280 23.28 7.39 -0.78
CA GLU A 280 24.26 7.86 -1.78
C GLU A 280 25.58 7.05 -1.82
N CYS A 281 25.55 5.76 -1.43
CA CYS A 281 26.70 4.89 -1.64
C CYS A 281 26.85 4.49 -3.11
N GLU A 282 28.10 4.44 -3.57
CA GLU A 282 28.48 3.90 -4.88
C GLU A 282 29.23 2.57 -4.72
N PHE A 283 28.73 1.51 -5.35
CA PHE A 283 29.37 0.19 -5.37
C PHE A 283 29.78 -0.18 -6.80
N GLU A 284 31.07 -0.29 -7.05
CA GLU A 284 31.61 -0.61 -8.39
C GLU A 284 31.75 -2.11 -8.66
N LYS A 285 31.81 -2.95 -7.62
CA LYS A 285 31.99 -4.41 -7.72
C LYS A 285 30.99 -5.18 -6.82
N THR A 286 31.33 -6.40 -6.41
CA THR A 286 30.45 -7.30 -5.64
C THR A 286 30.15 -6.74 -4.24
N VAL A 287 28.87 -6.79 -3.87
CA VAL A 287 28.36 -6.45 -2.54
C VAL A 287 27.63 -7.67 -2.00
N ASN A 288 28.01 -8.18 -0.83
CA ASN A 288 27.43 -9.41 -0.31
C ASN A 288 26.73 -9.19 1.05
N PHE A 289 25.40 -9.25 1.04
CA PHE A 289 24.53 -9.21 2.22
C PHE A 289 23.95 -10.59 2.58
N TYR A 290 24.60 -11.69 2.16
CA TYR A 290 24.12 -13.02 2.47
C TYR A 290 23.96 -13.24 3.99
N GLY A 291 22.79 -13.67 4.44
CA GLY A 291 22.53 -13.96 5.85
C GLY A 291 22.47 -12.72 6.76
N VAL A 292 22.40 -11.51 6.20
CA VAL A 292 22.36 -10.28 7.00
C VAL A 292 21.02 -10.15 7.73
N ILE A 293 21.06 -9.73 8.98
CA ILE A 293 19.88 -9.47 9.81
C ILE A 293 19.71 -7.97 10.01
N PHE A 294 18.59 -7.42 9.55
CA PHE A 294 18.20 -6.03 9.80
C PHE A 294 17.06 -5.95 10.83
N GLU A 295 17.35 -5.49 12.05
CA GLU A 295 16.30 -5.30 13.05
C GLU A 295 15.45 -4.05 12.82
N LYS A 296 16.02 -3.05 12.13
CA LYS A 296 15.36 -1.81 11.70
C LYS A 296 15.59 -1.57 10.21
N ALA A 297 14.69 -0.81 9.58
CA ALA A 297 14.74 -0.61 8.14
C ALA A 297 16.08 0.03 7.69
N PRO A 298 16.82 -0.60 6.76
CA PRO A 298 18.05 -0.04 6.24
C PRO A 298 17.76 1.06 5.21
N ASN A 299 18.63 2.07 5.14
CA ASN A 299 18.51 3.14 4.15
C ASN A 299 19.45 2.89 2.97
N PHE A 300 18.87 2.60 1.80
CA PHE A 300 19.57 2.45 0.51
C PHE A 300 19.14 3.52 -0.50
N SER A 301 18.55 4.63 -0.03
CA SER A 301 18.07 5.68 -0.92
C SER A 301 19.21 6.27 -1.74
N ALA A 302 18.99 6.47 -3.03
CA ALA A 302 20.01 6.96 -3.97
C ALA A 302 21.32 6.13 -4.01
N CYS A 303 21.29 4.86 -3.59
CA CYS A 303 22.41 3.95 -3.82
C CYS A 303 22.61 3.68 -5.31
N TYR A 304 23.87 3.64 -5.74
CA TYR A 304 24.27 3.25 -7.08
C TYR A 304 25.05 1.93 -7.06
N PHE A 305 24.52 0.92 -7.76
CA PHE A 305 25.20 -0.35 -7.99
C PHE A 305 25.59 -0.42 -9.47
N LYS A 306 26.89 -0.40 -9.77
CA LYS A 306 27.41 -0.48 -11.14
C LYS A 306 27.00 -1.78 -11.83
N GLU A 307 27.01 -2.88 -11.08
CA GLU A 307 26.57 -4.20 -11.54
C GLU A 307 25.54 -4.79 -10.55
N PRO A 308 24.22 -4.57 -10.75
CA PRO A 308 23.18 -5.05 -9.83
C PRO A 308 23.17 -6.56 -9.61
N LYS A 309 23.55 -7.36 -10.63
CA LYS A 309 23.62 -8.82 -10.51
C LYS A 309 24.71 -9.30 -9.55
N ALA A 310 25.70 -8.46 -9.24
CA ALA A 310 26.78 -8.77 -8.30
C ALA A 310 26.41 -8.49 -6.83
N VAL A 311 25.17 -8.05 -6.55
CA VAL A 311 24.71 -7.74 -5.18
C VAL A 311 23.99 -8.94 -4.58
N ASN A 312 24.62 -9.71 -3.70
CA ASN A 312 23.98 -10.88 -3.09
C ASN A 312 23.06 -10.47 -1.92
N LEU A 313 21.76 -10.73 -2.05
CA LEU A 313 20.72 -10.45 -1.04
C LEU A 313 19.99 -11.74 -0.58
N ILE A 314 20.60 -12.91 -0.78
CA ILE A 314 20.01 -14.20 -0.39
C ILE A 314 20.02 -14.33 1.14
N ASN A 315 18.93 -14.83 1.73
CA ASN A 315 18.76 -15.03 3.17
C ASN A 315 18.92 -13.75 4.02
N VAL A 316 18.55 -12.59 3.48
CA VAL A 316 18.44 -11.38 4.30
C VAL A 316 17.21 -11.50 5.20
N ASP A 317 17.42 -11.48 6.51
CA ASP A 317 16.36 -11.53 7.52
C ASP A 317 15.76 -10.12 7.73
N ILE A 318 14.45 -10.05 7.47
CA ILE A 318 13.62 -8.86 7.62
C ILE A 318 12.39 -9.11 8.50
N ASP A 319 12.40 -10.14 9.35
CA ASP A 319 11.24 -10.54 10.15
C ASP A 319 10.77 -9.43 11.12
N LYS A 320 11.69 -8.56 11.53
CA LYS A 320 11.41 -7.38 12.36
C LYS A 320 10.91 -6.16 11.57
N LEU A 321 10.90 -6.22 10.23
CA LEU A 321 10.43 -5.15 9.37
C LEU A 321 8.93 -5.32 9.06
N ASP A 322 8.09 -4.56 9.76
CA ASP A 322 6.66 -4.50 9.55
C ASP A 322 6.18 -3.06 9.30
N PHE A 323 4.89 -2.90 9.00
CA PHE A 323 4.30 -1.58 8.77
C PHE A 323 4.43 -0.63 9.97
N LYS A 324 4.53 -1.17 11.20
CA LYS A 324 4.69 -0.37 12.42
C LYS A 324 6.14 0.08 12.59
N SER A 325 7.12 -0.76 12.30
CA SER A 325 8.53 -0.39 12.37
C SER A 325 8.89 0.63 11.29
N LEU A 326 8.28 0.59 10.10
CA LEU A 326 8.40 1.65 9.09
C LEU A 326 7.83 3.00 9.57
N GLU A 327 6.67 2.99 10.24
CA GLU A 327 6.16 4.23 10.86
C GLU A 327 7.09 4.74 11.97
N GLN A 328 7.70 3.84 12.73
CA GLN A 328 8.64 4.20 13.78
C GLN A 328 9.92 4.79 13.20
N TYR A 329 10.45 4.22 12.11
CA TYR A 329 11.59 4.79 11.37
C TYR A 329 11.36 6.25 11.02
N ILE A 330 10.20 6.58 10.42
CA ILE A 330 9.89 7.96 10.03
C ILE A 330 9.78 8.86 11.26
N LYS A 331 9.20 8.38 12.36
CA LYS A 331 9.09 9.13 13.62
C LYS A 331 10.44 9.37 14.31
N ASP A 332 11.33 8.40 14.26
CA ASP A 332 12.65 8.49 14.90
C ASP A 332 13.58 9.39 14.10
N LYS A 333 13.52 9.33 12.76
CA LYS A 333 14.49 9.99 11.87
C LYS A 333 14.11 11.41 11.47
N TYR A 334 12.82 11.80 11.46
CA TYR A 334 12.44 13.14 10.98
C TYR A 334 12.98 14.30 11.83
N GLN A 335 13.36 14.06 13.09
CA GLN A 335 13.94 15.07 13.99
C GLN A 335 15.47 15.12 13.88
N ASP A 336 15.99 15.10 12.66
CA ASP A 336 17.42 15.17 12.39
C ASP A 336 18.02 16.55 12.72
N GLU A 337 19.34 16.70 12.52
CA GLU A 337 20.03 17.98 12.75
C GLU A 337 19.46 19.11 11.86
N SER A 338 19.02 18.81 10.62
CA SER A 338 18.43 19.80 9.71
C SER A 338 17.11 20.32 10.26
N TYR A 339 16.21 19.42 10.67
CA TYR A 339 14.94 19.77 11.31
C TYR A 339 15.17 20.61 12.58
N LYS A 340 16.11 20.21 13.44
CA LYS A 340 16.45 20.95 14.67
C LYS A 340 16.95 22.36 14.37
N ASN A 341 17.71 22.54 13.30
CA ASN A 341 18.22 23.84 12.89
C ASN A 341 17.13 24.72 12.26
N GLU A 342 16.31 24.15 11.38
CA GLU A 342 15.19 24.84 10.72
C GLU A 342 14.11 25.26 11.71
N THR A 343 13.83 24.46 12.73
CA THR A 343 12.84 24.78 13.76
C THR A 343 13.36 25.69 14.88
N LYS A 344 14.66 25.99 14.90
CA LYS A 344 15.28 26.77 15.97
C LYS A 344 14.79 28.22 15.93
N GLY A 345 14.09 28.64 16.98
CA GLY A 345 13.60 30.01 17.13
C GLY A 345 12.26 30.30 16.43
N ILE A 346 11.66 29.32 15.75
CA ILE A 346 10.30 29.41 15.22
C ILE A 346 9.30 29.19 16.36
N GLN A 347 8.33 30.08 16.49
CA GLN A 347 7.22 29.96 17.46
C GLN A 347 5.87 29.67 16.79
N ASP A 348 5.75 29.86 15.47
CA ASP A 348 4.53 29.54 14.74
C ASP A 348 4.36 28.02 14.61
N GLU A 349 3.37 27.47 15.32
CA GLU A 349 3.01 26.05 15.26
C GLU A 349 2.69 25.57 13.84
N LYS A 350 2.18 26.43 12.95
CA LYS A 350 1.88 26.06 11.56
C LYS A 350 3.14 25.85 10.75
N GLU A 351 4.14 26.71 10.95
CA GLU A 351 5.43 26.62 10.29
C GLU A 351 6.22 25.41 10.77
N ILE A 352 6.25 25.16 12.09
CA ILE A 352 6.84 23.94 12.68
C ILE A 352 6.19 22.68 12.10
N PHE A 353 4.85 22.67 11.97
CA PHE A 353 4.14 21.54 11.39
C PHE A 353 4.49 21.33 9.90
N LYS A 354 4.65 22.41 9.13
CA LYS A 354 5.05 22.33 7.72
C LYS A 354 6.43 21.71 7.58
N ILE A 355 7.39 22.22 8.34
CA ILE A 355 8.77 21.69 8.40
C ILE A 355 8.73 20.21 8.81
N GLN A 356 8.01 19.87 9.89
CA GLN A 356 7.84 18.49 10.31
C GLN A 356 7.32 17.58 9.19
N ASN A 357 6.30 18.01 8.44
CA ASN A 357 5.73 17.22 7.36
C ASN A 357 6.69 17.07 6.18
N GLU A 358 7.45 18.11 5.84
CA GLU A 358 8.49 18.04 4.80
C GLU A 358 9.60 17.03 5.14
N HIS A 359 10.07 17.04 6.39
CA HIS A 359 11.05 16.05 6.86
C HIS A 359 10.46 14.63 6.89
N GLN A 360 9.23 14.46 7.39
CA GLN A 360 8.55 13.15 7.36
C GLN A 360 8.34 12.62 5.94
N LEU A 361 7.98 13.50 5.00
CA LEU A 361 7.85 13.18 3.59
C LEU A 361 9.19 12.74 2.99
N ARG A 362 10.30 13.43 3.31
CA ARG A 362 11.65 13.06 2.87
C ARG A 362 12.01 11.64 3.33
N TYR A 363 11.83 11.32 4.60
CA TYR A 363 12.13 9.98 5.12
C TYR A 363 11.20 8.89 4.56
N ALA A 364 9.93 9.20 4.29
CA ALA A 364 9.04 8.28 3.59
C ALA A 364 9.50 8.01 2.15
N LYS A 365 9.97 9.04 1.43
CA LYS A 365 10.56 8.91 0.09
C LYS A 365 11.84 8.06 0.11
N ASN A 366 12.72 8.28 1.09
CA ASN A 366 13.95 7.51 1.24
C ASN A 366 13.67 6.02 1.49
N LEU A 367 12.71 5.69 2.38
CA LEU A 367 12.30 4.30 2.60
C LEU A 367 11.76 3.65 1.32
N LYS A 368 10.84 4.35 0.62
CA LYS A 368 10.29 3.83 -0.64
C LYS A 368 11.40 3.58 -1.66
N ASP A 369 12.33 4.51 -1.81
CA ASP A 369 13.44 4.38 -2.75
C ASP A 369 14.39 3.22 -2.35
N SER A 370 14.70 3.08 -1.07
CA SER A 370 15.50 1.98 -0.53
C SER A 370 14.89 0.61 -0.88
N PHE A 371 13.60 0.43 -0.62
CA PHE A 371 12.91 -0.82 -0.90
C PHE A 371 12.76 -1.07 -2.40
N ARG A 372 12.58 -0.01 -3.20
CA ARG A 372 12.58 -0.10 -4.66
C ARG A 372 13.93 -0.61 -5.18
N VAL A 373 15.04 -0.05 -4.72
CA VAL A 373 16.41 -0.46 -5.11
C VAL A 373 16.63 -1.95 -4.79
N ILE A 374 16.33 -2.38 -3.56
CA ILE A 374 16.50 -3.79 -3.15
C ILE A 374 15.62 -4.73 -3.99
N LYS A 375 14.34 -4.38 -4.15
CA LYS A 375 13.39 -5.15 -4.97
C LYS A 375 13.87 -5.26 -6.42
N ASP A 376 14.32 -4.16 -7.04
CA ASP A 376 14.77 -4.15 -8.43
C ASP A 376 15.99 -5.08 -8.60
N ILE A 377 16.94 -5.08 -7.65
CA ILE A 377 18.06 -6.03 -7.62
C ILE A 377 17.56 -7.48 -7.56
N LEU A 378 16.68 -7.82 -6.63
CA LEU A 378 16.13 -9.17 -6.49
C LEU A 378 15.40 -9.65 -7.76
N ILE A 379 14.65 -8.75 -8.42
CA ILE A 379 13.99 -9.04 -9.71
C ILE A 379 15.03 -9.37 -10.78
N THR A 380 16.14 -8.61 -10.88
CA THR A 380 17.20 -8.89 -11.87
C THR A 380 17.92 -10.23 -11.64
N GLN A 381 17.82 -10.78 -10.44
CA GLN A 381 18.38 -12.08 -10.04
C GLN A 381 17.38 -13.24 -10.17
N ASN A 382 16.17 -12.97 -10.69
CA ASN A 382 15.05 -13.91 -10.71
C ASN A 382 14.63 -14.39 -9.31
N ASN A 383 14.93 -13.64 -8.25
CA ASN A 383 14.47 -13.92 -6.90
C ASN A 383 13.12 -13.22 -6.65
N THR A 384 12.06 -13.77 -7.24
CA THR A 384 10.73 -13.14 -7.24
C THR A 384 10.01 -13.22 -5.90
N LEU A 385 10.29 -14.22 -5.06
CA LEU A 385 9.63 -14.43 -3.78
C LEU A 385 10.08 -13.36 -2.77
N GLU A 386 11.38 -13.25 -2.53
CA GLU A 386 11.94 -12.22 -1.64
C GLU A 386 11.63 -10.81 -2.17
N ALA A 387 11.66 -10.59 -3.48
CA ALA A 387 11.30 -9.30 -4.07
C ALA A 387 9.87 -8.84 -3.69
N GLN A 388 8.92 -9.76 -3.48
CA GLN A 388 7.56 -9.40 -3.08
C GLN A 388 7.48 -8.85 -1.67
N GLU A 389 8.27 -9.39 -0.74
CA GLU A 389 8.32 -8.93 0.65
C GLU A 389 8.81 -7.49 0.71
N TRP A 390 9.86 -7.15 -0.06
CA TRP A 390 10.34 -5.78 -0.20
C TRP A 390 9.34 -4.88 -0.95
N HIS A 391 8.68 -5.38 -1.98
CA HIS A 391 7.65 -4.62 -2.70
C HIS A 391 6.44 -4.28 -1.83
N LYS A 392 6.06 -5.15 -0.90
CA LYS A 392 5.01 -4.89 0.10
C LYS A 392 5.40 -3.69 0.99
N LEU A 393 6.65 -3.63 1.44
CA LEU A 393 7.19 -2.51 2.21
C LEU A 393 7.29 -1.23 1.37
N GLU A 394 7.72 -1.32 0.10
CA GLU A 394 7.75 -0.21 -0.87
C GLU A 394 6.37 0.44 -1.04
N LEU A 395 5.33 -0.36 -1.26
CA LEU A 395 3.96 0.16 -1.46
C LEU A 395 3.40 0.81 -0.21
N TYR A 396 3.74 0.30 0.98
CA TYR A 396 3.37 0.93 2.23
C TYR A 396 4.11 2.26 2.46
N ALA A 397 5.41 2.32 2.15
CA ALA A 397 6.17 3.56 2.18
C ALA A 397 5.60 4.60 1.20
N LYS A 398 5.15 4.16 0.00
CA LYS A 398 4.44 5.02 -0.94
C LYS A 398 3.09 5.52 -0.39
N GLU A 399 2.35 4.69 0.33
CA GLU A 399 1.10 5.13 1.01
C GLU A 399 1.39 6.25 2.02
N LYS A 400 2.47 6.14 2.80
CA LYS A 400 2.89 7.19 3.76
C LYS A 400 3.37 8.46 3.07
N GLU A 401 4.18 8.33 2.02
CA GLU A 401 4.60 9.47 1.19
C GLU A 401 3.38 10.26 0.69
N LEU A 402 2.41 9.58 0.08
CA LEU A 402 1.21 10.24 -0.44
C LEU A 402 0.35 10.85 0.68
N LEU A 403 0.26 10.19 1.84
CA LEU A 403 -0.46 10.73 3.00
C LEU A 403 0.14 12.07 3.46
N PHE A 404 1.47 12.15 3.58
CA PHE A 404 2.16 13.40 3.95
C PHE A 404 1.98 14.50 2.90
N GLU A 405 2.03 14.16 1.61
CA GLU A 405 1.72 15.10 0.51
C GLU A 405 0.25 15.59 0.55
N VAL A 406 -0.70 14.74 0.94
CA VAL A 406 -2.10 15.15 1.13
C VAL A 406 -2.24 16.09 2.34
N GLU A 407 -1.58 15.76 3.45
CA GLU A 407 -1.63 16.57 4.69
C GLU A 407 -1.07 17.99 4.49
N SER A 408 -0.05 18.17 3.65
CA SER A 408 0.48 19.51 3.33
C SER A 408 -0.53 20.34 2.54
N CYS A 409 -1.18 19.77 1.52
CA CYS A 409 -2.17 20.46 0.69
C CYS A 409 -3.36 21.01 1.48
N TYR A 410 -3.85 20.26 2.48
CA TYR A 410 -5.05 20.64 3.24
C TYR A 410 -4.82 21.70 4.32
N LYS A 411 -3.59 21.84 4.83
CA LYS A 411 -3.27 22.85 5.85
C LYS A 411 -2.77 24.18 5.28
N GLU A 412 -2.23 24.20 4.05
CA GLU A 412 -1.88 25.45 3.35
C GLU A 412 -3.12 26.26 2.94
N LYS A 413 -4.27 25.60 2.70
CA LYS A 413 -5.50 26.26 2.27
C LYS A 413 -6.53 26.28 3.40
N ASN A 414 -6.62 27.39 4.13
CA ASN A 414 -7.82 27.80 4.86
C ASN A 414 -9.00 28.16 3.90
N LYS A 415 -9.10 27.49 2.75
CA LYS A 415 -10.14 27.74 1.74
C LYS A 415 -11.07 26.52 1.63
N PRO A 416 -12.40 26.75 1.53
CA PRO A 416 -13.38 25.69 1.39
C PRO A 416 -13.12 24.87 0.11
N PHE A 417 -13.48 23.59 0.20
CA PHE A 417 -13.31 22.45 -0.72
C PHE A 417 -13.45 22.70 -2.24
N ILE A 418 -13.96 23.85 -2.68
CA ILE A 418 -14.40 24.11 -4.06
C ILE A 418 -13.61 25.26 -4.75
N ALA A 419 -12.79 26.04 -4.03
CA ALA A 419 -12.08 27.17 -4.62
C ALA A 419 -10.56 26.94 -4.76
N ALA A 420 -10.17 26.03 -5.66
CA ALA A 420 -8.79 25.93 -6.14
C ALA A 420 -8.75 25.63 -7.64
N LYS A 421 -9.04 26.64 -8.46
CA LYS A 421 -8.49 26.72 -9.81
C LYS A 421 -7.01 27.12 -9.68
N SER A 422 -6.09 26.17 -9.79
CA SER A 422 -4.69 26.41 -10.19
C SER A 422 -3.89 25.10 -10.24
N GLU A 423 -3.59 24.66 -11.46
CA GLU A 423 -2.43 23.91 -12.02
C GLU A 423 -1.50 22.97 -11.22
N ASP A 424 -1.65 22.70 -9.92
CA ASP A 424 -0.80 21.72 -9.23
C ASP A 424 -1.58 20.47 -8.81
N LYS A 425 -1.04 19.28 -9.19
CA LYS A 425 -1.49 17.92 -8.82
C LYS A 425 -2.77 17.90 -7.98
N ASN A 426 -3.94 17.78 -8.63
CA ASN A 426 -5.25 17.76 -7.97
C ASN A 426 -5.21 16.96 -6.65
N SER A 427 -5.33 17.65 -5.49
CA SER A 427 -5.31 17.05 -4.15
C SER A 427 -6.33 15.90 -3.99
N ILE A 428 -7.40 15.97 -4.78
CA ILE A 428 -8.42 14.92 -4.92
C ILE A 428 -7.82 13.64 -5.53
N ASN A 429 -7.05 13.73 -6.63
CA ASN A 429 -6.41 12.57 -7.26
C ASN A 429 -5.39 11.91 -6.31
N LEU A 430 -4.67 12.73 -5.54
CA LEU A 430 -3.73 12.26 -4.53
C LEU A 430 -4.46 11.51 -3.40
N THR A 431 -5.57 12.08 -2.92
CA THR A 431 -6.44 11.44 -1.92
C THR A 431 -7.03 10.12 -2.42
N PHE A 432 -7.47 10.06 -3.69
CA PHE A 432 -7.90 8.80 -4.31
C PHE A 432 -6.78 7.77 -4.38
N SER A 433 -5.54 8.19 -4.66
CA SER A 433 -4.38 7.30 -4.71
C SER A 433 -4.04 6.71 -3.33
N VAL A 434 -4.12 7.52 -2.27
CA VAL A 434 -3.97 7.05 -0.87
C VAL A 434 -5.06 6.05 -0.53
N LEU A 435 -6.33 6.38 -0.82
CA LEU A 435 -7.47 5.50 -0.57
C LEU A 435 -7.33 4.17 -1.31
N LEU A 436 -6.88 4.20 -2.56
CA LEU A 436 -6.68 3.02 -3.38
C LEU A 436 -5.61 2.10 -2.78
N LEU A 437 -4.45 2.63 -2.40
CA LEU A 437 -3.39 1.85 -1.76
C LEU A 437 -3.84 1.27 -0.42
N TRP A 438 -4.57 2.06 0.37
CA TRP A 438 -5.15 1.61 1.63
C TRP A 438 -6.13 0.45 1.44
N ILE A 439 -7.05 0.56 0.47
CA ILE A 439 -7.98 -0.52 0.11
C ILE A 439 -7.19 -1.77 -0.27
N TYR A 440 -6.18 -1.66 -1.15
CA TYR A 440 -5.37 -2.81 -1.53
C TYR A 440 -4.61 -3.42 -0.36
N ARG A 441 -4.10 -2.62 0.58
CA ARG A 441 -3.49 -3.14 1.82
C ARG A 441 -4.48 -3.97 2.64
N VAL A 442 -5.70 -3.46 2.78
CA VAL A 442 -6.77 -4.05 3.57
C VAL A 442 -7.32 -5.34 2.94
N THR A 443 -7.55 -5.35 1.63
CA THR A 443 -8.21 -6.46 0.93
C THR A 443 -7.25 -7.50 0.39
N SER A 444 -6.00 -7.12 0.11
CA SER A 444 -5.03 -7.97 -0.62
C SER A 444 -3.60 -7.93 -0.11
N LEU A 445 -3.33 -7.17 0.97
CA LEU A 445 -1.98 -6.85 1.44
C LEU A 445 -1.11 -6.29 0.29
N HIS A 446 -1.66 -5.37 -0.51
CA HIS A 446 -1.02 -4.83 -1.71
C HIS A 446 -0.75 -5.87 -2.83
N HIS A 447 -1.68 -6.82 -3.02
CA HIS A 447 -1.61 -7.89 -4.02
C HIS A 447 -0.46 -8.89 -3.81
N THR A 448 -0.02 -9.11 -2.57
CA THR A 448 0.98 -10.13 -2.25
C THR A 448 0.36 -11.35 -1.56
N ASN A 449 -0.80 -11.18 -0.90
CA ASN A 449 -1.41 -12.23 -0.10
C ASN A 449 -2.64 -12.84 -0.80
N LEU A 450 -2.43 -13.98 -1.46
CA LEU A 450 -3.49 -14.72 -2.16
C LEU A 450 -4.65 -15.14 -1.25
N PRO A 451 -4.42 -15.78 -0.07
CA PRO A 451 -5.51 -16.12 0.85
C PRO A 451 -6.38 -14.91 1.22
N ARG A 452 -5.77 -13.76 1.49
CA ARG A 452 -6.49 -12.54 1.86
C ARG A 452 -7.42 -12.05 0.75
N ILE A 453 -6.98 -12.17 -0.52
CA ILE A 453 -7.80 -11.83 -1.70
C ILE A 453 -8.98 -12.78 -1.82
N ILE A 454 -8.74 -14.10 -1.70
CA ILE A 454 -9.80 -15.12 -1.81
C ILE A 454 -10.84 -14.95 -0.70
N ASN A 455 -10.38 -14.73 0.55
CA ASN A 455 -11.26 -14.51 1.70
C ASN A 455 -12.14 -13.27 1.49
N PHE A 456 -11.55 -12.16 1.03
CA PHE A 456 -12.29 -10.93 0.77
C PHE A 456 -13.27 -11.08 -0.41
N ALA A 457 -12.87 -11.75 -1.50
CA ALA A 457 -13.75 -12.04 -2.63
C ALA A 457 -14.95 -12.91 -2.19
N SER A 458 -14.69 -13.97 -1.41
CA SER A 458 -15.72 -14.85 -0.85
C SER A 458 -16.70 -14.07 0.03
N LEU A 459 -16.19 -13.17 0.88
CA LEU A 459 -17.01 -12.30 1.72
C LEU A 459 -17.94 -11.40 0.89
N ASN A 460 -17.45 -10.84 -0.23
CA ASN A 460 -18.27 -10.02 -1.12
C ASN A 460 -19.38 -10.83 -1.81
N ILE A 461 -19.07 -12.05 -2.27
CA ILE A 461 -20.08 -12.95 -2.86
C ILE A 461 -21.18 -13.25 -1.84
N VAL A 462 -20.80 -13.58 -0.59
CA VAL A 462 -21.75 -13.87 0.49
C VAL A 462 -22.61 -12.66 0.83
N ALA A 463 -21.99 -11.48 0.95
CA ALA A 463 -22.69 -10.23 1.25
C ALA A 463 -23.70 -9.87 0.15
N PHE A 464 -23.33 -10.02 -1.13
CA PHE A 464 -24.21 -9.76 -2.25
C PHE A 464 -25.35 -10.78 -2.35
N GLY A 465 -25.06 -12.08 -2.14
CA GLY A 465 -26.12 -13.11 -2.09
C GLY A 465 -27.12 -12.87 -0.96
N GLY A 466 -26.62 -12.49 0.23
CA GLY A 466 -27.48 -12.08 1.35
C GLY A 466 -28.35 -10.87 1.03
N LEU A 467 -27.81 -9.88 0.30
CA LEU A 467 -28.58 -8.72 -0.17
C LEU A 467 -29.71 -9.14 -1.14
N VAL A 468 -29.43 -10.01 -2.12
CA VAL A 468 -30.45 -10.49 -3.07
C VAL A 468 -31.56 -11.24 -2.35
N CYS A 469 -31.22 -12.10 -1.39
CA CYS A 469 -32.20 -12.78 -0.53
C CYS A 469 -33.04 -11.78 0.27
N LEU A 470 -32.40 -10.74 0.84
CA LEU A 470 -33.09 -9.69 1.58
C LEU A 470 -34.06 -8.92 0.68
N ILE A 471 -33.63 -8.46 -0.50
CA ILE A 471 -34.49 -7.75 -1.47
C ILE A 471 -35.70 -8.61 -1.84
N THR A 472 -35.49 -9.90 -2.12
CA THR A 472 -36.55 -10.85 -2.49
C THR A 472 -37.54 -11.06 -1.34
N TYR A 473 -37.04 -11.27 -0.12
CA TYR A 473 -37.87 -11.41 1.08
C TYR A 473 -38.71 -10.16 1.36
N LEU A 474 -38.12 -8.98 1.15
CA LEU A 474 -38.81 -7.72 1.37
C LEU A 474 -39.88 -7.47 0.31
N SER A 475 -39.58 -7.76 -0.96
CA SER A 475 -40.56 -7.70 -2.04
C SER A 475 -41.84 -8.47 -1.68
N TYR A 476 -41.71 -9.66 -1.07
CA TYR A 476 -42.84 -10.47 -0.61
C TYR A 476 -43.68 -9.84 0.52
N HIS A 477 -43.06 -9.03 1.40
CA HIS A 477 -43.72 -8.47 2.59
C HIS A 477 -44.08 -6.97 2.50
N ILE A 478 -43.62 -6.25 1.47
CA ILE A 478 -43.76 -4.79 1.32
C ILE A 478 -45.22 -4.33 1.23
N ASN A 479 -46.18 -5.18 0.84
CA ASN A 479 -47.57 -4.79 0.69
C ASN A 479 -48.30 -4.44 2.03
N LYS A 480 -47.62 -4.50 3.19
CA LYS A 480 -48.26 -4.33 4.52
C LYS A 480 -47.75 -3.21 5.43
N GLN A 481 -46.59 -2.56 5.22
CA GLN A 481 -46.08 -1.55 6.20
C GLN A 481 -44.94 -0.64 5.70
N SER A 482 -45.24 0.38 4.87
CA SER A 482 -44.20 1.23 4.26
C SER A 482 -43.50 2.23 5.21
N ASN A 483 -44.10 2.58 6.36
CA ASN A 483 -43.52 3.58 7.27
C ASN A 483 -42.52 3.02 8.30
N PHE A 484 -42.64 1.75 8.72
CA PHE A 484 -41.72 1.14 9.72
C PHE A 484 -40.33 0.88 9.14
N TRP A 485 -40.25 0.63 7.84
CA TRP A 485 -39.02 0.31 7.11
C TRP A 485 -38.02 1.47 7.09
N LEU A 486 -38.54 2.69 6.90
CA LEU A 486 -37.74 3.92 6.83
C LEU A 486 -37.02 4.21 8.17
N PHE A 487 -37.67 3.92 9.30
CA PHE A 487 -37.06 4.05 10.62
C PHE A 487 -35.96 3.01 10.86
N GLY A 488 -36.16 1.76 10.42
CA GLY A 488 -35.14 0.71 10.53
C GLY A 488 -33.86 1.04 9.78
N VAL A 489 -34.00 1.58 8.56
CA VAL A 489 -32.87 2.05 7.74
C VAL A 489 -32.15 3.23 8.39
N LEU A 490 -32.89 4.24 8.87
CA LEU A 490 -32.28 5.42 9.52
C LEU A 490 -31.53 5.04 10.79
N ILE A 491 -32.05 4.07 11.57
CA ILE A 491 -31.39 3.55 12.77
C ILE A 491 -30.11 2.79 12.40
N LEU A 492 -30.16 1.93 11.39
CA LEU A 492 -28.97 1.20 10.91
C LEU A 492 -27.89 2.16 10.40
N PHE A 493 -28.31 3.21 9.70
CA PHE A 493 -27.42 4.24 9.19
C PHE A 493 -26.75 5.04 10.32
N ALA A 494 -27.54 5.45 11.33
CA ALA A 494 -27.03 6.11 12.53
C ALA A 494 -26.08 5.22 13.34
N LEU A 495 -26.38 3.91 13.43
CA LEU A 495 -25.49 2.92 14.05
C LEU A 495 -24.18 2.77 13.28
N ILE A 496 -24.23 2.73 11.95
CA ILE A 496 -23.03 2.63 11.11
C ILE A 496 -22.18 3.90 11.22
N ILE A 497 -22.78 5.09 11.24
CA ILE A 497 -22.08 6.36 11.54
C ILE A 497 -21.46 6.33 12.94
N GLY A 498 -22.20 5.85 13.94
CA GLY A 498 -21.73 5.70 15.31
C GLY A 498 -20.53 4.76 15.40
N ILE A 499 -20.58 3.60 14.73
CA ILE A 499 -19.53 2.60 14.69
C ILE A 499 -18.29 3.13 13.95
N VAL A 500 -18.48 3.73 12.78
CA VAL A 500 -17.40 4.34 11.98
C VAL A 500 -16.72 5.49 12.75
N SER A 501 -17.50 6.36 13.41
CA SER A 501 -16.96 7.47 14.20
C SER A 501 -16.25 7.02 15.49
N LEU A 502 -16.73 5.97 16.17
CA LEU A 502 -16.05 5.38 17.33
C LEU A 502 -14.74 4.68 16.95
N LEU A 503 -14.70 3.96 15.83
CA LEU A 503 -13.53 3.19 15.38
C LEU A 503 -12.42 4.08 14.78
N LEU A 504 -12.76 5.26 14.24
CA LEU A 504 -11.80 6.20 13.64
C LEU A 504 -11.13 7.14 14.65
N LYS A 505 -11.54 7.13 15.92
CA LYS A 505 -10.90 7.91 17.00
C LYS A 505 -9.41 7.55 17.21
N LYS A 506 -8.96 6.39 16.72
CA LYS A 506 -7.57 5.90 16.82
C LYS A 506 -6.63 6.32 15.68
N GLN A 507 -7.13 6.81 14.53
CA GLN A 507 -6.29 7.23 13.40
C GLN A 507 -6.31 8.75 13.23
N LYS A 508 -5.16 9.38 12.90
CA LYS A 508 -5.01 10.82 12.59
C LYS A 508 -5.75 11.29 11.32
N LEU A 509 -6.75 10.56 10.83
CA LEU A 509 -7.45 10.78 9.56
C LEU A 509 -8.81 11.47 9.74
N LYS A 510 -8.83 12.59 10.48
CA LYS A 510 -10.05 13.39 10.69
C LYS A 510 -10.69 13.83 9.36
N ASN A 511 -9.89 14.11 8.33
CA ASN A 511 -10.40 14.59 7.04
C ASN A 511 -11.05 13.50 6.19
N ILE A 512 -10.52 12.26 6.18
CA ILE A 512 -11.17 11.13 5.51
C ILE A 512 -12.50 10.79 6.19
N THR A 513 -12.55 10.89 7.52
CA THR A 513 -13.78 10.70 8.30
C THR A 513 -14.85 11.74 7.90
N LEU A 514 -14.45 13.00 7.73
CA LEU A 514 -15.36 14.06 7.28
C LEU A 514 -15.85 13.83 5.84
N ILE A 515 -14.97 13.42 4.92
CA ILE A 515 -15.35 13.11 3.53
C ILE A 515 -16.33 11.93 3.49
N LEU A 516 -16.06 10.86 4.26
CA LEU A 516 -16.94 9.69 4.32
C LEU A 516 -18.29 10.05 4.95
N CYS A 517 -18.31 10.85 6.02
CA CYS A 517 -19.55 11.34 6.64
C CYS A 517 -20.33 12.30 5.72
N LEU A 518 -19.65 13.17 4.96
CA LEU A 518 -20.28 14.07 3.99
C LEU A 518 -20.84 13.30 2.79
N PHE A 519 -20.10 12.32 2.28
CA PHE A 519 -20.59 11.42 1.24
C PHE A 519 -21.83 10.67 1.73
N LEU A 520 -21.78 10.17 2.95
CA LEU A 520 -22.87 9.46 3.57
C LEU A 520 -24.10 10.36 3.82
N ALA A 521 -23.90 11.60 4.28
CA ALA A 521 -24.96 12.60 4.41
C ALA A 521 -25.54 13.00 3.04
N PHE A 522 -24.71 13.08 2.00
CA PHE A 522 -25.14 13.31 0.63
C PHE A 522 -26.00 12.16 0.09
N LEU A 523 -25.62 10.91 0.34
CA LEU A 523 -26.43 9.75 -0.01
C LEU A 523 -27.79 9.77 0.70
N LEU A 524 -27.81 10.19 1.98
CA LEU A 524 -29.04 10.33 2.75
C LEU A 524 -29.93 11.48 2.25
N ALA A 525 -29.32 12.60 1.85
CA ALA A 525 -30.03 13.72 1.23
C ALA A 525 -30.64 13.32 -0.14
N LEU A 526 -29.90 12.58 -0.97
CA LEU A 526 -30.44 12.02 -2.23
C LEU A 526 -31.64 11.11 -1.97
N PHE A 527 -31.55 10.23 -0.97
CA PHE A 527 -32.66 9.37 -0.57
C PHE A 527 -33.90 10.16 -0.11
N LEU A 528 -33.72 11.21 0.70
CA LEU A 528 -34.81 12.07 1.15
C LEU A 528 -35.44 12.87 0.00
N MET A 529 -34.63 13.44 -0.89
CA MET A 529 -35.08 14.19 -2.07
C MET A 529 -35.92 13.31 -3.02
N GLN A 530 -35.49 12.07 -3.24
CA GLN A 530 -36.20 11.09 -4.08
C GLN A 530 -37.61 10.80 -3.54
N ARG A 531 -37.78 10.71 -2.20
CA ARG A 531 -39.07 10.48 -1.56
C ARG A 531 -40.02 11.68 -1.73
N ILE A 532 -39.49 12.90 -1.69
CA ILE A 532 -40.26 14.14 -1.88
C ILE A 532 -40.71 14.29 -3.33
N ALA A 533 -39.88 13.87 -4.30
CA ALA A 533 -40.16 14.01 -5.74
C ALA A 533 -41.24 13.05 -6.31
N PHE A 534 -41.92 12.25 -5.49
CA PHE A 534 -43.04 11.39 -5.89
C PHE A 534 -42.76 10.35 -7.00
N LEU A 535 -41.48 10.07 -7.35
CA LEU A 535 -41.10 8.91 -8.18
C LEU A 535 -40.95 7.66 -7.30
N SER A 536 -42.07 7.08 -6.88
CA SER A 536 -42.10 5.92 -5.97
C SER A 536 -41.35 4.70 -6.49
N SER A 537 -41.34 4.45 -7.81
CA SER A 537 -40.70 3.26 -8.41
C SER A 537 -39.16 3.34 -8.49
N PHE A 538 -38.58 4.55 -8.56
CA PHE A 538 -37.12 4.74 -8.61
C PHE A 538 -36.47 4.79 -7.23
N GLY A 539 -37.26 5.06 -6.18
CA GLY A 539 -36.78 5.17 -4.80
C GLY A 539 -36.17 3.89 -4.26
N ASP A 540 -36.80 2.76 -4.50
CA ASP A 540 -36.37 1.45 -3.98
C ASP A 540 -35.04 0.99 -4.62
N ILE A 541 -34.85 1.27 -5.91
CA ILE A 541 -33.62 0.93 -6.65
C ILE A 541 -32.44 1.71 -6.09
N ILE A 542 -32.59 3.04 -5.97
CA ILE A 542 -31.54 3.92 -5.42
C ILE A 542 -31.24 3.52 -3.98
N PHE A 543 -32.26 3.24 -3.19
CA PHE A 543 -32.10 2.81 -1.81
C PHE A 543 -31.24 1.54 -1.68
N ALA A 544 -31.57 0.48 -2.42
CA ALA A 544 -30.80 -0.76 -2.37
C ALA A 544 -29.36 -0.58 -2.85
N LEU A 545 -29.12 0.28 -3.84
CA LEU A 545 -27.79 0.62 -4.33
C LEU A 545 -26.96 1.34 -3.25
N LEU A 546 -27.55 2.33 -2.57
CA LEU A 546 -26.90 3.03 -1.47
C LEU A 546 -26.61 2.11 -0.29
N PHE A 547 -27.55 1.22 0.03
CA PHE A 547 -27.38 0.22 1.08
C PHE A 547 -26.24 -0.75 0.77
N TYR A 548 -26.13 -1.21 -0.48
CA TYR A 548 -25.03 -2.09 -0.89
C TYR A 548 -23.67 -1.38 -0.85
N CYS A 549 -23.59 -0.13 -1.32
CA CYS A 549 -22.38 0.70 -1.18
C CYS A 549 -21.93 0.78 0.29
N LEU A 550 -22.88 1.08 1.19
CA LEU A 550 -22.64 1.17 2.63
C LEU A 550 -22.12 -0.16 3.19
N LEU A 551 -22.76 -1.27 2.81
CA LEU A 551 -22.36 -2.61 3.24
C LEU A 551 -20.90 -2.91 2.83
N VAL A 552 -20.53 -2.65 1.57
CA VAL A 552 -19.16 -2.85 1.09
C VAL A 552 -18.16 -1.99 1.86
N ILE A 553 -18.48 -0.73 2.13
CA ILE A 553 -17.63 0.16 2.93
C ILE A 553 -17.43 -0.43 4.33
N VAL A 554 -18.50 -0.84 5.00
CA VAL A 554 -18.43 -1.46 6.33
C VAL A 554 -17.57 -2.73 6.32
N LEU A 555 -17.71 -3.59 5.29
CA LEU A 555 -16.91 -4.80 5.14
C LEU A 555 -15.42 -4.47 4.99
N ILE A 556 -15.06 -3.51 4.12
CA ILE A 556 -13.66 -3.07 3.96
C ILE A 556 -13.08 -2.60 5.29
N TYR A 557 -13.83 -1.81 6.07
CA TYR A 557 -13.34 -1.31 7.36
C TYR A 557 -13.26 -2.38 8.45
N LEU A 558 -14.21 -3.31 8.54
CA LEU A 558 -14.26 -4.33 9.59
C LEU A 558 -13.25 -5.45 9.33
N TYR A 559 -12.95 -5.75 8.08
CA TYR A 559 -12.10 -6.86 7.66
C TYR A 559 -10.68 -6.85 8.29
N PRO A 560 -9.95 -5.72 8.37
CA PRO A 560 -8.68 -5.65 9.12
C PRO A 560 -8.79 -6.01 10.60
N TYR A 561 -9.88 -5.60 11.26
CA TYR A 561 -10.08 -5.85 12.70
C TYR A 561 -10.35 -7.33 12.97
N ILE A 562 -11.16 -7.97 12.11
CA ILE A 562 -11.38 -9.42 12.14
C ILE A 562 -10.06 -10.16 11.98
N ASN A 563 -9.20 -9.69 11.07
CA ASN A 563 -7.89 -10.27 10.80
C ASN A 563 -6.79 -9.92 11.82
N LEU A 564 -7.09 -9.13 12.86
CA LEU A 564 -6.11 -8.78 13.89
C LEU A 564 -5.79 -9.97 14.82
N LYS A 565 -6.80 -10.79 15.14
CA LYS A 565 -6.64 -12.00 15.97
C LYS A 565 -6.85 -13.25 15.12
N SER A 566 -5.82 -14.11 15.04
CA SER A 566 -5.84 -15.31 14.19
C SER A 566 -7.03 -16.23 14.45
N PHE A 567 -7.43 -16.43 15.71
CA PHE A 567 -8.59 -17.27 16.05
C PHE A 567 -9.92 -16.69 15.55
N ILE A 568 -10.12 -15.37 15.69
CA ILE A 568 -11.33 -14.68 15.23
C ILE A 568 -11.39 -14.71 13.69
N SER A 569 -10.25 -14.43 13.04
CA SER A 569 -10.12 -14.52 11.58
C SER A 569 -10.47 -15.91 11.06
N TYR A 570 -9.94 -16.96 11.70
CA TYR A 570 -10.21 -18.34 11.31
C TYR A 570 -11.70 -18.69 11.41
N CYS A 571 -12.33 -18.41 12.55
CA CYS A 571 -13.76 -18.68 12.75
C CYS A 571 -14.63 -17.90 11.77
N PHE A 572 -14.30 -16.62 11.54
CA PHE A 572 -15.03 -15.77 10.59
C PHE A 572 -14.92 -16.30 9.16
N ASN A 573 -13.71 -16.64 8.69
CA ASN A 573 -13.53 -17.15 7.33
C ASN A 573 -14.24 -18.50 7.15
N TRP A 574 -14.26 -19.36 8.17
CA TRP A 574 -15.01 -20.61 8.12
C TRP A 574 -16.51 -20.37 7.94
N LEU A 575 -17.09 -19.42 8.69
CA LEU A 575 -18.48 -19.00 8.51
C LEU A 575 -18.74 -18.44 7.10
N VAL A 576 -17.86 -17.58 6.60
CA VAL A 576 -17.97 -17.03 5.24
C VAL A 576 -17.97 -18.15 4.20
N TYR A 577 -17.08 -19.13 4.31
CA TYR A 577 -17.05 -20.25 3.38
C TYR A 577 -18.28 -21.17 3.49
N PHE A 578 -18.80 -21.37 4.70
CA PHE A 578 -20.07 -22.10 4.88
C PHE A 578 -21.21 -21.42 4.13
N PHE A 579 -21.39 -20.11 4.32
CA PHE A 579 -22.41 -19.35 3.60
C PHE A 579 -22.15 -19.26 2.09
N LEU A 580 -20.88 -19.22 1.67
CA LEU A 580 -20.51 -19.26 0.26
C LEU A 580 -21.01 -20.55 -0.37
N VAL A 581 -20.75 -21.71 0.24
CA VAL A 581 -21.22 -23.01 -0.27
C VAL A 581 -22.74 -23.03 -0.35
N MET A 582 -23.45 -22.56 0.68
CA MET A 582 -24.92 -22.47 0.66
C MET A 582 -25.44 -21.62 -0.51
N ILE A 583 -24.85 -20.45 -0.74
CA ILE A 583 -25.23 -19.57 -1.86
C ILE A 583 -24.96 -20.22 -3.21
N VAL A 584 -23.82 -20.89 -3.36
CA VAL A 584 -23.45 -21.58 -4.61
C VAL A 584 -24.40 -22.74 -4.92
N VAL A 585 -24.88 -23.46 -3.90
CA VAL A 585 -25.86 -24.54 -4.08
C VAL A 585 -27.25 -23.99 -4.47
N ILE A 586 -27.69 -22.88 -3.85
CA ILE A 586 -29.03 -22.33 -4.08
C ILE A 586 -29.10 -21.52 -5.40
N LYS A 587 -28.10 -20.68 -5.66
CA LYS A 587 -28.02 -19.79 -6.84
C LYS A 587 -26.55 -19.69 -7.33
N PRO A 588 -26.04 -20.69 -8.08
CA PRO A 588 -24.65 -20.69 -8.56
C PRO A 588 -24.31 -19.51 -9.48
N GLN A 589 -25.32 -18.91 -10.10
CA GLN A 589 -25.19 -17.73 -10.97
C GLN A 589 -24.52 -16.55 -10.25
N LEU A 590 -24.64 -16.44 -8.92
CA LEU A 590 -24.07 -15.33 -8.14
C LEU A 590 -22.53 -15.31 -8.14
N ILE A 591 -21.87 -16.42 -8.45
CA ILE A 591 -20.40 -16.44 -8.63
C ILE A 591 -20.00 -15.61 -9.86
N ASN A 592 -20.79 -15.68 -10.94
CA ASN A 592 -20.52 -14.92 -12.13
C ASN A 592 -20.93 -13.45 -11.89
N PRO A 593 -19.98 -12.50 -11.90
CA PRO A 593 -20.29 -11.10 -11.63
C PRO A 593 -21.39 -10.57 -12.56
N PHE A 594 -21.38 -11.01 -13.82
CA PHE A 594 -22.27 -10.50 -14.85
C PHE A 594 -23.65 -11.18 -14.89
N ALA A 595 -23.87 -12.26 -14.14
CA ALA A 595 -25.13 -13.00 -14.23
C ALA A 595 -26.33 -12.16 -13.79
N GLY A 596 -26.17 -11.31 -12.77
CA GLY A 596 -27.26 -10.42 -12.36
C GLY A 596 -27.52 -9.24 -13.30
N ILE A 597 -26.58 -8.94 -14.21
CA ILE A 597 -26.74 -7.90 -15.24
C ILE A 597 -27.51 -8.47 -16.44
N PHE A 598 -27.14 -9.67 -16.90
CA PHE A 598 -27.67 -10.26 -18.14
C PHE A 598 -28.74 -11.33 -17.92
N SER A 599 -29.00 -11.76 -16.69
CA SER A 599 -29.96 -12.82 -16.36
C SER A 599 -30.56 -12.64 -14.96
N SER A 600 -31.08 -11.44 -14.67
CA SER A 600 -31.73 -11.13 -13.38
C SER A 600 -32.96 -11.97 -13.10
N ASP A 601 -33.67 -12.38 -14.15
CA ASP A 601 -34.75 -13.36 -14.18
C ASP A 601 -34.33 -14.73 -13.59
N LYS A 602 -33.05 -15.08 -13.63
CA LYS A 602 -32.53 -16.31 -13.01
C LYS A 602 -32.23 -16.14 -11.52
N LEU A 603 -32.02 -14.90 -11.07
CA LEU A 603 -31.73 -14.58 -9.66
C LEU A 603 -33.01 -14.38 -8.83
N TYR A 604 -34.10 -13.96 -9.47
CA TYR A 604 -35.40 -13.72 -8.84
C TYR A 604 -36.49 -14.55 -9.51
N GLU A 605 -37.25 -15.32 -8.74
CA GLU A 605 -38.44 -15.99 -9.24
C GLU A 605 -39.62 -15.01 -9.27
N SER A 606 -40.23 -14.82 -10.44
CA SER A 606 -41.36 -13.91 -10.63
C SER A 606 -42.53 -14.29 -9.71
N GLN A 607 -42.98 -13.33 -8.89
CA GLN A 607 -44.21 -13.50 -8.11
C GLN A 607 -45.43 -13.46 -9.02
N PHE A 608 -45.37 -12.74 -10.14
CA PHE A 608 -46.42 -12.75 -11.15
C PHE A 608 -46.64 -14.16 -11.68
N GLU A 609 -45.58 -14.88 -12.06
CA GLU A 609 -45.67 -16.27 -12.52
C GLU A 609 -46.28 -17.20 -11.45
N LYS A 610 -45.90 -17.03 -10.17
CA LYS A 610 -46.54 -17.78 -9.07
C LYS A 610 -48.01 -17.43 -8.91
N SER A 611 -48.36 -16.14 -8.97
CA SER A 611 -49.74 -15.68 -8.80
C SER A 611 -50.68 -16.20 -9.90
N LEU A 612 -50.17 -16.46 -11.11
CA LEU A 612 -50.95 -17.09 -12.18
C LEU A 612 -51.40 -18.51 -11.84
N ASN A 613 -50.73 -19.20 -10.91
CA ASN A 613 -51.15 -20.52 -10.44
C ASN A 613 -52.30 -20.48 -9.43
N ASP A 614 -52.48 -19.35 -8.75
CA ASP A 614 -53.54 -19.15 -7.75
C ASP A 614 -54.85 -18.62 -8.37
N LEU A 615 -54.82 -18.24 -9.65
CA LEU A 615 -55.99 -17.75 -10.37
C LEU A 615 -56.91 -18.89 -10.83
N ASN A 616 -58.21 -18.61 -10.87
CA ASN A 616 -59.17 -19.52 -11.49
C ASN A 616 -59.04 -19.52 -13.03
N VAL A 617 -59.54 -20.58 -13.66
CA VAL A 617 -59.43 -20.78 -15.12
C VAL A 617 -60.06 -19.62 -15.90
N SER A 618 -61.19 -19.09 -15.43
CA SER A 618 -61.87 -17.94 -16.06
C SER A 618 -61.00 -16.67 -16.05
N ALA A 619 -60.32 -16.36 -14.94
CA ALA A 619 -59.41 -15.22 -14.83
C ALA A 619 -58.20 -15.36 -15.75
N ILE A 620 -57.63 -16.58 -15.87
CA ILE A 620 -56.52 -16.86 -16.78
C ILE A 620 -56.96 -16.61 -18.23
N MET A 621 -58.12 -17.12 -18.63
CA MET A 621 -58.63 -16.90 -19.99
C MET A 621 -58.87 -15.43 -20.30
N ILE A 622 -59.48 -14.68 -19.38
CA ILE A 622 -59.67 -13.23 -19.55
C ILE A 622 -58.32 -12.51 -19.73
N LEU A 623 -57.29 -12.88 -18.97
CA LEU A 623 -55.95 -12.29 -19.12
C LEU A 623 -55.26 -12.70 -20.44
N THR A 624 -55.46 -13.93 -20.90
CA THR A 624 -54.95 -14.41 -22.19
C THR A 624 -55.62 -13.69 -23.36
N ASP A 625 -56.94 -13.52 -23.30
CA ASP A 625 -57.76 -12.81 -24.29
C ASP A 625 -57.32 -11.34 -24.40
N ILE A 626 -57.11 -10.65 -23.27
CA ILE A 626 -56.53 -9.30 -23.23
C ILE A 626 -55.13 -9.27 -23.85
N SER A 627 -54.32 -10.29 -23.58
CA SER A 627 -52.94 -10.37 -24.09
C SER A 627 -52.86 -10.57 -25.61
N GLN A 628 -53.97 -10.94 -26.26
CA GLN A 628 -54.08 -11.22 -27.70
C GLN A 628 -54.95 -10.21 -28.47
N ASP A 629 -55.27 -9.05 -27.89
CA ASP A 629 -56.20 -8.07 -28.48
C ASP A 629 -57.65 -8.59 -28.68
N ASN A 630 -58.01 -9.72 -28.05
CA ASN A 630 -59.32 -10.35 -28.16
C ASN A 630 -60.18 -10.01 -26.94
N PHE A 631 -60.95 -8.93 -26.96
CA PHE A 631 -61.72 -8.49 -25.79
C PHE A 631 -63.14 -9.09 -25.68
N ASN A 632 -63.37 -10.26 -26.29
CA ASN A 632 -64.64 -11.00 -26.19
C ASN A 632 -64.71 -11.75 -24.86
N LEU A 633 -65.11 -11.06 -23.78
CA LEU A 633 -65.14 -11.61 -22.43
C LEU A 633 -66.00 -12.90 -22.36
N PRO A 634 -65.42 -14.06 -21.99
CA PRO A 634 -66.15 -15.31 -21.94
C PRO A 634 -67.23 -15.27 -20.86
N SER A 635 -68.44 -15.70 -21.21
CA SER A 635 -69.63 -15.59 -20.36
C SER A 635 -69.87 -16.80 -19.44
N LYS A 636 -69.02 -17.83 -19.44
CA LYS A 636 -69.11 -19.01 -18.55
C LYS A 636 -67.85 -19.87 -18.54
N ASP A 637 -67.71 -20.66 -17.46
CA ASP A 637 -66.63 -21.63 -17.24
C ASP A 637 -66.45 -22.57 -18.45
N GLN A 638 -65.27 -22.49 -19.08
CA GLN A 638 -64.85 -23.41 -20.13
C GLN A 638 -64.04 -24.55 -19.51
N ASN A 639 -64.35 -25.81 -19.86
CA ASN A 639 -63.54 -26.97 -19.52
C ASN A 639 -62.30 -26.99 -20.41
N ILE A 640 -61.19 -26.41 -19.93
CA ILE A 640 -59.92 -26.29 -20.65
C ILE A 640 -58.94 -27.36 -20.16
N SER A 641 -58.17 -27.96 -21.06
CA SER A 641 -57.16 -28.95 -20.68
C SER A 641 -55.97 -28.32 -19.94
N PHE A 642 -55.26 -29.10 -19.12
CA PHE A 642 -54.07 -28.62 -18.41
C PHE A 642 -52.97 -28.09 -19.36
N VAL A 643 -52.87 -28.66 -20.56
CA VAL A 643 -51.90 -28.23 -21.58
C VAL A 643 -52.26 -26.85 -22.12
N GLU A 644 -53.52 -26.64 -22.50
CA GLU A 644 -54.01 -25.34 -22.98
C GLU A 644 -53.91 -24.26 -21.90
N LEU A 645 -54.18 -24.60 -20.64
CA LEU A 645 -54.04 -23.68 -19.51
C LEU A 645 -52.59 -23.22 -19.30
N ASN A 646 -51.62 -24.12 -19.45
CA ASN A 646 -50.20 -23.75 -19.35
C ASN A 646 -49.72 -22.92 -20.54
N SER A 647 -50.22 -23.20 -21.75
CA SER A 647 -49.97 -22.36 -22.93
C SER A 647 -50.55 -20.95 -22.76
N ALA A 648 -51.75 -20.84 -22.17
CA ALA A 648 -52.39 -19.57 -21.85
C ALA A 648 -51.57 -18.75 -20.84
N LYS A 649 -51.06 -19.39 -19.78
CA LYS A 649 -50.14 -18.75 -18.81
C LYS A 649 -48.83 -18.28 -19.46
N ALA A 650 -48.22 -19.09 -20.32
CA ALA A 650 -46.99 -18.70 -21.03
C ALA A 650 -47.21 -17.47 -21.92
N LEU A 651 -48.37 -17.36 -22.56
CA LEU A 651 -48.71 -16.23 -23.42
C LEU A 651 -48.97 -14.94 -22.62
N ILE A 652 -49.57 -15.06 -21.43
CA ILE A 652 -49.72 -13.96 -20.47
C ILE A 652 -48.35 -13.45 -20.03
N ILE A 653 -47.42 -14.36 -19.69
CA ILE A 653 -46.05 -14.00 -19.28
C ILE A 653 -45.32 -13.26 -20.41
N ALA A 654 -45.43 -13.76 -21.65
CA ALA A 654 -44.79 -13.13 -22.81
C ALA A 654 -45.33 -11.71 -23.12
N ASN A 655 -46.57 -11.40 -22.75
CA ASN A 655 -47.21 -10.09 -22.99
C ASN A 655 -47.38 -9.25 -21.71
N LYS A 656 -46.65 -9.57 -20.63
CA LYS A 656 -46.75 -8.93 -19.31
C LYS A 656 -46.74 -7.39 -19.36
N GLU A 657 -45.84 -6.79 -20.14
CA GLU A 657 -45.72 -5.31 -20.23
C GLU A 657 -46.94 -4.66 -20.88
N LYS A 658 -47.48 -5.26 -21.93
CA LYS A 658 -48.69 -4.75 -22.60
C LYS A 658 -49.91 -4.87 -21.68
N LEU A 659 -50.01 -6.00 -20.97
CA LEU A 659 -51.04 -6.25 -19.97
C LEU A 659 -50.98 -5.20 -18.85
N LYS A 660 -49.78 -4.90 -18.33
CA LYS A 660 -49.56 -3.85 -17.33
C LYS A 660 -50.06 -2.50 -17.82
N GLU A 661 -49.74 -2.13 -19.06
CA GLU A 661 -50.12 -0.84 -19.62
C GLU A 661 -51.63 -0.70 -19.74
N VAL A 662 -52.32 -1.71 -20.28
CA VAL A 662 -53.79 -1.72 -20.41
C VAL A 662 -54.45 -1.63 -19.04
N LEU A 663 -54.05 -2.49 -18.09
CA LEU A 663 -54.62 -2.49 -16.74
C LEU A 663 -54.36 -1.17 -16.00
N SER A 664 -53.17 -0.57 -16.16
CA SER A 664 -52.84 0.70 -15.51
C SER A 664 -53.65 1.90 -16.05
N LYS A 665 -53.92 1.93 -17.36
CA LYS A 665 -54.78 2.95 -17.99
C LYS A 665 -56.23 2.79 -17.55
N VAL A 666 -56.78 1.57 -17.61
CA VAL A 666 -58.19 1.32 -17.29
C VAL A 666 -58.48 1.46 -15.80
N TYR A 667 -57.56 1.06 -14.91
CA TYR A 667 -57.78 1.08 -13.46
C TYR A 667 -57.36 2.38 -12.77
N ASN A 668 -56.95 3.40 -13.53
CA ASN A 668 -56.58 4.71 -12.99
C ASN A 668 -57.73 5.34 -12.19
N ASP A 669 -57.55 5.46 -10.87
CA ASP A 669 -58.59 5.95 -9.94
C ASP A 669 -59.13 7.34 -10.30
N LYS A 670 -58.32 8.17 -10.98
CA LYS A 670 -58.74 9.50 -11.46
C LYS A 670 -59.87 9.44 -12.49
N TYR A 671 -59.90 8.39 -13.32
CA TYR A 671 -60.82 8.28 -14.46
C TYR A 671 -61.84 7.14 -14.30
N VAL A 672 -61.66 6.22 -13.34
CA VAL A 672 -62.54 5.06 -13.13
C VAL A 672 -64.01 5.44 -12.97
N SER A 673 -64.33 6.52 -12.24
CA SER A 673 -65.73 6.97 -12.07
C SER A 673 -66.35 7.41 -13.38
N ASP A 674 -65.56 8.05 -14.24
CA ASP A 674 -66.04 8.59 -15.50
C ASP A 674 -66.04 7.52 -16.61
N TYR A 675 -65.07 6.60 -16.62
CA TYR A 675 -65.10 5.40 -17.45
C TYR A 675 -66.31 4.51 -17.17
N LYS A 676 -66.76 4.40 -15.91
CA LYS A 676 -68.00 3.69 -15.57
C LYS A 676 -69.24 4.35 -16.20
N LYS A 677 -69.29 5.69 -16.26
CA LYS A 677 -70.38 6.41 -16.92
C LYS A 677 -70.39 6.13 -18.42
N VAL A 678 -69.22 6.19 -19.06
CA VAL A 678 -69.07 5.89 -20.50
C VAL A 678 -69.41 4.44 -20.82
N LEU A 679 -68.98 3.49 -19.98
CA LEU A 679 -69.28 2.06 -20.15
C LEU A 679 -70.79 1.78 -20.05
N ASN A 680 -71.49 2.37 -19.07
CA ASN A 680 -72.94 2.17 -18.93
C ASN A 680 -73.71 2.63 -20.18
N GLU A 681 -73.25 3.70 -20.83
CA GLU A 681 -73.87 4.21 -22.06
C GLU A 681 -73.58 3.33 -23.28
N LEU A 682 -72.34 2.83 -23.38
CA LEU A 682 -71.96 1.82 -24.38
C LEU A 682 -72.72 0.49 -24.22
N GLU A 683 -73.14 0.14 -23.00
CA GLU A 683 -73.96 -1.05 -22.72
C GLU A 683 -75.45 -0.84 -23.07
N ASN A 684 -75.95 0.39 -22.92
CA ASN A 684 -77.35 0.75 -23.18
C ASN A 684 -77.65 1.07 -24.68
N ASN A 685 -76.65 1.03 -25.57
CA ASN A 685 -76.78 1.26 -27.03
C ASN A 685 -77.43 2.62 -27.41
N THR A 686 -77.19 3.66 -26.62
CA THR A 686 -77.58 5.04 -26.92
C THR A 686 -76.54 5.69 -27.85
N SER A 687 -76.95 6.26 -28.99
CA SER A 687 -76.07 6.90 -29.98
C SER A 687 -75.47 8.24 -29.52
N ASN A 688 -75.16 8.39 -28.23
CA ASN A 688 -74.88 9.65 -27.55
C ASN A 688 -73.51 9.66 -26.81
N VAL A 689 -72.65 8.66 -27.06
CA VAL A 689 -71.38 8.43 -26.35
C VAL A 689 -70.45 9.65 -26.41
N LYS A 690 -70.31 10.26 -27.59
CA LYS A 690 -69.51 11.48 -27.79
C LYS A 690 -70.02 12.66 -26.96
N ASN A 691 -71.34 12.88 -26.93
CA ASN A 691 -71.95 13.98 -26.17
C ASN A 691 -71.69 13.83 -24.66
N ILE A 692 -71.66 12.60 -24.15
CA ILE A 692 -71.39 12.30 -22.74
C ILE A 692 -69.92 12.50 -22.41
N ILE A 693 -69.01 12.11 -23.31
CA ILE A 693 -67.57 12.38 -23.17
C ILE A 693 -67.32 13.90 -23.15
N GLU A 694 -67.96 14.66 -24.05
CA GLU A 694 -67.89 16.13 -24.08
C GLU A 694 -68.45 16.77 -22.80
N GLU A 695 -69.56 16.26 -22.27
CA GLU A 695 -70.16 16.76 -21.02
C GLU A 695 -69.22 16.53 -19.82
N ILE A 696 -68.57 15.37 -19.74
CA ILE A 696 -67.60 15.04 -18.70
C ILE A 696 -66.38 15.98 -18.81
N ASP A 697 -65.85 16.20 -20.01
CA ASP A 697 -64.72 17.10 -20.27
C ASP A 697 -65.03 18.58 -20.03
N ASN A 698 -66.30 18.98 -20.16
CA ASN A 698 -66.76 20.34 -19.88
C ASN A 698 -66.98 20.59 -18.37
N LYS A 699 -67.21 19.54 -17.58
CA LYS A 699 -67.35 19.63 -16.11
C LYS A 699 -66.01 19.57 -15.36
N ASN A 700 -64.98 18.94 -15.93
CA ASN A 700 -63.67 18.73 -15.27
C ASN A 700 -62.53 19.49 -15.96
N ASN A 701 -62.22 20.72 -15.49
CA ASN A 701 -61.18 21.56 -16.10
C ASN A 701 -59.73 21.04 -15.96
N ASN A 702 -59.46 20.09 -15.06
CA ASN A 702 -58.10 19.59 -14.77
C ASN A 702 -57.82 18.17 -15.32
N SER A 703 -58.76 17.57 -16.06
CA SER A 703 -58.55 16.25 -16.67
C SER A 703 -59.49 16.00 -17.84
N VAL A 704 -58.91 15.90 -19.04
CA VAL A 704 -59.66 15.60 -20.26
C VAL A 704 -59.75 14.08 -20.44
N ILE A 705 -60.92 13.50 -20.17
CA ILE A 705 -61.18 12.07 -20.34
C ILE A 705 -61.14 11.65 -21.82
N SER A 706 -61.55 12.54 -22.73
CA SER A 706 -61.54 12.24 -24.16
C SER A 706 -60.14 11.90 -24.67
N VAL A 707 -59.11 12.64 -24.22
CA VAL A 707 -57.70 12.37 -24.53
C VAL A 707 -57.29 10.98 -24.06
N GLN A 708 -57.69 10.59 -22.85
CA GLN A 708 -57.38 9.27 -22.30
C GLN A 708 -58.11 8.13 -23.03
N LEU A 709 -59.39 8.32 -23.36
CA LEU A 709 -60.16 7.34 -24.14
C LEU A 709 -59.62 7.20 -25.57
N ASN A 710 -59.18 8.29 -26.19
CA ASN A 710 -58.55 8.27 -27.51
C ASN A 710 -57.19 7.56 -27.47
N GLN A 711 -56.43 7.70 -26.37
CA GLN A 711 -55.21 6.92 -26.17
C GLN A 711 -55.50 5.42 -26.02
N ILE A 712 -56.60 5.04 -25.37
CA ILE A 712 -57.04 3.63 -25.27
C ILE A 712 -57.44 3.09 -26.65
N LEU A 713 -58.14 3.89 -27.47
CA LEU A 713 -58.53 3.52 -28.83
C LEU A 713 -57.34 3.29 -29.76
N ASN A 714 -56.35 4.18 -29.70
CA ASN A 714 -55.15 4.11 -30.54
C ASN A 714 -54.09 3.16 -29.99
N PHE A 715 -54.34 2.51 -28.84
CA PHE A 715 -53.46 1.46 -28.32
C PHE A 715 -53.53 0.21 -29.21
N ASN A 716 -52.37 -0.32 -29.59
CA ASN A 716 -52.25 -1.43 -30.54
C ASN A 716 -51.16 -2.39 -30.03
N PHE A 717 -51.46 -3.68 -29.79
CA PHE A 717 -50.45 -4.61 -29.24
C PHE A 717 -49.36 -5.00 -30.25
N SER A 718 -49.40 -4.48 -31.48
CA SER A 718 -48.49 -4.82 -32.57
C SER A 718 -47.25 -3.93 -32.72
N GLN A 719 -47.14 -2.80 -32.00
CA GLN A 719 -45.97 -1.89 -32.06
C GLN A 719 -45.12 -1.92 -30.79
N GLU A 720 -43.79 -1.85 -30.94
CA GLU A 720 -42.82 -1.71 -29.84
C GLU A 720 -43.02 -0.36 -29.10
N ILE A 721 -42.96 -0.40 -27.78
CA ILE A 721 -43.15 0.77 -26.90
C ILE A 721 -41.91 1.65 -26.96
N ASP A 722 -42.02 2.84 -27.55
CA ASP A 722 -40.94 3.82 -27.63
C ASP A 722 -40.83 4.63 -26.33
N ILE A 723 -39.68 4.60 -25.66
CA ILE A 723 -39.43 5.28 -24.36
C ILE A 723 -39.65 6.79 -24.48
N LEU A 724 -39.40 7.37 -25.66
CA LEU A 724 -39.63 8.79 -25.94
C LEU A 724 -41.12 9.17 -25.93
N TYR A 725 -42.01 8.23 -26.26
CA TYR A 725 -43.46 8.40 -26.23
C TYR A 725 -43.99 8.46 -24.79
N MET A 726 -43.48 7.58 -23.90
CA MET A 726 -43.82 7.56 -22.46
C MET A 726 -43.38 8.83 -21.72
N ILE A 727 -42.23 9.40 -22.09
CA ILE A 727 -41.79 10.69 -21.53
C ILE A 727 -42.69 11.81 -22.05
N LYS A 728 -43.04 11.82 -23.34
CA LYS A 728 -43.98 12.80 -23.89
C LYS A 728 -45.36 12.75 -23.23
N SER A 729 -45.91 11.56 -22.95
CA SER A 729 -47.26 11.43 -22.39
C SER A 729 -47.41 12.00 -20.97
N ASN A 730 -46.33 12.01 -20.17
CA ASN A 730 -46.34 12.58 -18.82
C ASN A 730 -46.25 14.11 -18.80
N PHE A 731 -45.86 14.74 -19.92
CA PHE A 731 -45.70 16.20 -20.04
C PHE A 731 -46.80 16.91 -20.83
N PHE A 732 -47.82 16.19 -21.34
CA PHE A 732 -48.94 16.84 -22.03
C PHE A 732 -49.88 17.54 -21.05
N ILE A 733 -49.85 18.86 -21.10
CA ILE A 733 -50.87 19.76 -20.58
C ILE A 733 -52.21 19.43 -21.25
N SER A 734 -53.27 19.52 -20.46
CA SER A 734 -54.68 19.20 -20.75
C SER A 734 -55.27 19.97 -21.95
N GLU A 735 -54.90 19.60 -23.17
CA GLU A 735 -55.52 20.15 -24.38
C GLU A 735 -56.67 19.23 -24.82
N LYS A 736 -57.87 19.80 -25.03
CA LYS A 736 -59.04 19.04 -25.52
C LYS A 736 -58.79 18.55 -26.94
N LEU A 737 -59.28 17.35 -27.27
CA LEU A 737 -59.21 16.82 -28.63
C LEU A 737 -59.89 17.77 -29.63
N SER A 738 -59.35 17.85 -30.84
CA SER A 738 -60.00 18.63 -31.91
C SER A 738 -61.36 18.02 -32.29
N PRO A 739 -62.29 18.80 -32.88
CA PRO A 739 -63.58 18.27 -33.33
C PRO A 739 -63.46 17.07 -34.30
N GLU A 740 -62.41 17.05 -35.12
CA GLU A 740 -62.09 15.94 -36.02
C GLU A 740 -61.65 14.68 -35.25
N GLN A 741 -60.86 14.85 -34.19
CA GLN A 741 -60.43 13.75 -33.33
C GLN A 741 -61.59 13.21 -32.47
N MET A 742 -62.52 14.07 -32.06
CA MET A 742 -63.71 13.67 -31.30
C MET A 742 -64.70 12.84 -32.13
N ALA A 743 -64.66 12.94 -33.46
CA ALA A 743 -65.53 12.15 -34.35
C ALA A 743 -65.22 10.64 -34.32
N ILE A 744 -64.04 10.23 -33.83
CA ILE A 744 -63.66 8.82 -33.71
C ILE A 744 -64.59 8.04 -32.75
N PHE A 745 -65.17 8.73 -31.76
CA PHE A 745 -66.07 8.14 -30.76
C PHE A 745 -67.48 7.88 -31.31
N ASP A 746 -67.82 8.42 -32.48
CA ASP A 746 -69.09 8.15 -33.18
C ASP A 746 -69.01 6.87 -34.04
N GLN A 747 -67.80 6.36 -34.29
CA GLN A 747 -67.58 5.15 -35.09
C GLN A 747 -67.91 3.90 -34.29
N LYS A 748 -68.66 2.98 -34.91
CA LYS A 748 -69.09 1.73 -34.26
C LYS A 748 -67.92 0.87 -33.80
N ASP A 749 -66.88 0.73 -34.62
CA ASP A 749 -65.68 -0.07 -34.27
C ASP A 749 -64.96 0.50 -33.04
N SER A 750 -64.87 1.82 -32.92
CA SER A 750 -64.30 2.50 -31.75
C SER A 750 -65.16 2.31 -30.50
N GLN A 751 -66.48 2.38 -30.63
CA GLN A 751 -67.40 2.13 -29.52
C GLN A 751 -67.32 0.67 -29.04
N ASP A 752 -67.26 -0.28 -29.97
CA ASP A 752 -67.12 -1.71 -29.66
C ASP A 752 -65.77 -2.00 -28.98
N LYS A 753 -64.67 -1.39 -29.46
CA LYS A 753 -63.35 -1.50 -28.82
C LYS A 753 -63.34 -0.89 -27.41
N LEU A 754 -63.90 0.30 -27.22
CA LEU A 754 -64.00 0.95 -25.91
C LEU A 754 -64.87 0.15 -24.95
N LYS A 755 -66.01 -0.36 -25.41
CA LYS A 755 -66.91 -1.20 -24.60
C LYS A 755 -66.16 -2.41 -24.08
N SER A 756 -65.40 -3.07 -24.94
CA SER A 756 -64.69 -4.30 -24.62
C SER A 756 -63.51 -4.05 -23.66
N VAL A 757 -62.75 -2.96 -23.85
CA VAL A 757 -61.63 -2.58 -22.96
C VAL A 757 -62.14 -2.04 -21.61
N LEU A 758 -63.18 -1.21 -21.60
CA LEU A 758 -63.74 -0.65 -20.35
C LEU A 758 -64.48 -1.71 -19.52
N ALA A 759 -65.00 -2.78 -20.14
CA ALA A 759 -65.60 -3.89 -19.42
C ALA A 759 -64.63 -4.58 -18.44
N LEU A 760 -63.31 -4.40 -18.60
CA LEU A 760 -62.31 -4.82 -17.63
C LEU A 760 -62.48 -4.19 -16.24
N LEU A 761 -63.17 -3.05 -16.13
CA LEU A 761 -63.54 -2.43 -14.86
C LEU A 761 -64.39 -3.34 -13.98
N LYS A 762 -65.15 -4.27 -14.57
CA LYS A 762 -65.94 -5.29 -13.85
C LYS A 762 -65.05 -6.26 -13.07
N PHE A 763 -63.81 -6.43 -13.50
CA PHE A 763 -62.82 -7.33 -12.89
C PHE A 763 -61.74 -6.60 -12.10
N LYS A 764 -61.88 -5.28 -11.86
CA LYS A 764 -60.87 -4.44 -11.19
C LYS A 764 -60.42 -5.05 -9.85
N SER A 765 -61.34 -5.52 -9.01
CA SER A 765 -61.00 -6.14 -7.72
C SER A 765 -60.16 -7.41 -7.84
N SER A 766 -60.27 -8.14 -8.96
CA SER A 766 -59.53 -9.39 -9.21
C SER A 766 -58.14 -9.12 -9.81
N PHE A 767 -58.02 -8.13 -10.69
CA PHE A 767 -56.78 -7.87 -11.45
C PHE A 767 -55.93 -6.72 -10.90
N GLU A 768 -56.45 -5.88 -10.02
CA GLU A 768 -55.65 -4.84 -9.35
C GLU A 768 -54.53 -5.44 -8.49
N GLY A 769 -54.78 -6.60 -7.85
CA GLY A 769 -53.75 -7.36 -7.14
C GLY A 769 -52.63 -7.84 -8.07
N ILE A 770 -52.99 -8.35 -9.25
CA ILE A 770 -52.04 -8.80 -10.28
C ILE A 770 -51.20 -7.62 -10.80
N LEU A 771 -51.85 -6.48 -11.10
CA LEU A 771 -51.15 -5.29 -11.56
C LEU A 771 -50.11 -4.80 -10.52
N LYS A 772 -50.45 -4.86 -9.22
CA LYS A 772 -49.50 -4.55 -8.14
C LYS A 772 -48.31 -5.52 -8.12
N ILE A 773 -48.56 -6.82 -8.28
CA ILE A 773 -47.51 -7.86 -8.33
C ILE A 773 -46.59 -7.67 -9.55
N ILE A 774 -47.15 -7.40 -10.73
CA ILE A 774 -46.38 -7.12 -11.96
C ILE A 774 -45.41 -5.94 -11.75
N ASN A 775 -45.90 -4.84 -11.17
CA ASN A 775 -45.09 -3.66 -10.87
C ASN A 775 -44.01 -3.94 -9.82
N GLN A 776 -44.33 -4.74 -8.79
CA GLN A 776 -43.37 -5.13 -7.76
C GLN A 776 -42.25 -6.03 -8.31
N ASP A 777 -42.59 -6.99 -9.19
CA ASP A 777 -41.61 -7.85 -9.86
C ASP A 777 -40.62 -7.02 -10.68
N GLU A 778 -41.10 -6.05 -11.45
CA GLU A 778 -40.25 -5.18 -12.26
C GLU A 778 -39.32 -4.31 -11.39
N ILE A 779 -39.83 -3.72 -10.31
CA ILE A 779 -39.01 -2.95 -9.36
C ILE A 779 -37.93 -3.86 -8.75
N THR A 780 -38.31 -5.08 -8.34
CA THR A 780 -37.38 -6.05 -7.74
C THR A 780 -36.28 -6.45 -8.72
N GLU A 781 -36.66 -6.77 -9.95
CA GLU A 781 -35.73 -7.17 -11.01
C GLU A 781 -34.76 -6.03 -11.37
N ASN A 782 -35.26 -4.81 -11.55
CA ASN A 782 -34.45 -3.62 -11.83
C ASN A 782 -33.52 -3.27 -10.66
N THR A 783 -33.95 -3.53 -9.42
CA THR A 783 -33.12 -3.34 -8.22
C THR A 783 -31.96 -4.34 -8.19
N ILE A 784 -32.22 -5.62 -8.48
CA ILE A 784 -31.19 -6.67 -8.57
C ILE A 784 -30.22 -6.36 -9.71
N LYS A 785 -30.72 -5.99 -10.91
CA LYS A 785 -29.89 -5.59 -12.06
C LYS A 785 -28.92 -4.47 -11.68
N SER A 786 -29.46 -3.40 -11.07
CA SER A 786 -28.70 -2.20 -10.72
C SER A 786 -27.63 -2.47 -9.65
N THR A 787 -27.97 -3.22 -8.61
CA THR A 787 -27.00 -3.62 -7.55
C THR A 787 -25.93 -4.59 -8.07
N SER A 788 -26.27 -5.44 -9.06
CA SER A 788 -25.34 -6.37 -9.72
C SER A 788 -24.23 -5.68 -10.50
N VAL A 789 -24.47 -4.47 -11.02
CA VAL A 789 -23.42 -3.66 -11.69
C VAL A 789 -22.31 -3.30 -10.72
N LEU A 790 -22.65 -2.84 -9.51
CA LEU A 790 -21.65 -2.49 -8.51
C LEU A 790 -20.89 -3.72 -8.01
N TYR A 791 -21.62 -4.83 -7.80
CA TYR A 791 -21.03 -6.11 -7.44
C TYR A 791 -20.01 -6.58 -8.50
N SER A 792 -20.35 -6.45 -9.78
CA SER A 792 -19.44 -6.78 -10.89
C SER A 792 -18.15 -5.98 -10.85
N ILE A 793 -18.24 -4.66 -10.64
CA ILE A 793 -17.05 -3.78 -10.54
C ILE A 793 -16.17 -4.22 -9.36
N MET A 794 -16.76 -4.49 -8.19
CA MET A 794 -16.02 -4.94 -7.01
C MET A 794 -15.32 -6.29 -7.24
N LEU A 795 -16.00 -7.26 -7.84
CA LEU A 795 -15.42 -8.57 -8.11
C LEU A 795 -14.32 -8.48 -9.18
N LEU A 796 -14.48 -7.63 -10.19
CA LEU A 796 -13.44 -7.35 -11.18
C LEU A 796 -12.17 -6.78 -10.54
N LEU A 797 -12.29 -5.87 -9.57
CA LEU A 797 -11.13 -5.36 -8.81
C LEU A 797 -10.45 -6.47 -7.98
N CYS A 798 -11.24 -7.40 -7.43
CA CYS A 798 -10.71 -8.58 -6.73
C CYS A 798 -9.97 -9.51 -7.70
N ILE A 799 -10.54 -9.76 -8.88
CA ILE A 799 -9.92 -10.58 -9.94
C ILE A 799 -8.64 -9.91 -10.46
N PHE A 800 -8.65 -8.58 -10.67
CA PHE A 800 -7.46 -7.83 -11.04
C PHE A 800 -6.35 -7.99 -9.99
N SER A 801 -6.73 -7.91 -8.71
CA SER A 801 -5.80 -8.16 -7.60
C SER A 801 -5.25 -9.59 -7.61
N LEU A 802 -6.12 -10.57 -7.89
CA LEU A 802 -5.75 -11.98 -8.01
C LEU A 802 -4.77 -12.19 -9.19
N GLN A 803 -5.04 -11.61 -10.35
CA GLN A 803 -4.18 -11.66 -11.53
C GLN A 803 -2.80 -11.06 -11.25
N LYS A 804 -2.76 -9.90 -10.59
CA LYS A 804 -1.52 -9.23 -10.22
C LYS A 804 -0.71 -10.04 -9.19
N THR A 805 -1.40 -10.73 -8.27
CA THR A 805 -0.78 -11.64 -7.30
C THR A 805 -0.26 -12.89 -8.00
N ALA A 806 -1.05 -13.51 -8.88
CA ALA A 806 -0.66 -14.71 -9.61
C ALA A 806 0.54 -14.48 -10.54
N ARG A 807 0.61 -13.32 -11.21
CA ARG A 807 1.78 -12.92 -12.01
C ARG A 807 3.04 -12.75 -11.17
N LYS A 808 2.90 -12.31 -9.92
CA LYS A 808 4.03 -12.11 -9.02
C LYS A 808 4.44 -13.42 -8.34
N ASN A 809 3.47 -14.23 -7.91
CA ASN A 809 3.64 -15.50 -7.19
C ASN A 809 3.83 -16.70 -8.12
N SER A 810 4.04 -16.47 -9.42
CA SER A 810 4.32 -17.55 -10.36
C SER A 810 5.70 -18.14 -10.03
N ILE A 811 5.68 -19.28 -9.36
CA ILE A 811 6.86 -20.12 -9.11
C ILE A 811 7.45 -20.63 -10.43
N VAL A 812 6.67 -20.60 -11.51
CA VAL A 812 7.09 -20.93 -12.87
C VAL A 812 7.42 -19.63 -13.61
N PRO A 813 8.64 -19.45 -14.14
CA PRO A 813 8.94 -18.29 -14.97
C PRO A 813 8.03 -18.28 -16.19
N SER A 814 7.58 -17.10 -16.61
CA SER A 814 6.98 -16.89 -17.93
C SER A 814 8.00 -17.10 -19.04
#